data_AF-A0A9E6F2Z8-F1
#
_entry.id   AF-A0A9E6F2Z8-F1
#
_cell.length_a   1.000
_cell.length_b   1.000
_cell.length_c   1.000
_cell.angle_alpha   90.00
_cell.angle_beta   90.00
_cell.angle_gamma   90.00
#
_symmetry.space_group_name_H-M   'P 1'
#
loop_
_entity.id
_entity.type
_entity.pdbx_description
1 polymer ?
#
loop_
_entity_poly.entity_id
_entity_poly.type
_entity_poly.pdbx_seq_one_letter_code
_entity_poly.pdbx_strand_id
1 'polypeptide(L)'
;MNNSYKDEKSHRNWLRTVVAVGAMVLATIFNPEMSGAQQKTPKFGPNAVKVPKNIIYLISDGMGYNHTLSTNYYEGKTQAYEAFPMKYGMSTYSAAMGDPATNPEYAPGYDPNQAWKQFDYLKSKPTDSAPAATAMSSGVKTYNGSIGIDMNRQPVTHITEVAQLKGKATGVITSVQFSHATPAGFVAHNVSRNNYAEIAKEMILDSKCKVIMGCGHPDYNDNGEVRTKKEYKYIGDSATWAGLKNGDVLINGNVVEDIDGDGVSDAWTLIDNRTDFQAIANGTTTAPNRLLGVPRAATTLQQVRSGDGAAAPGVVAFNQNVPTLVEMTNASLKVLNSDPDGFFLMIEGGAIDWASHANQSGRMIEEQMEFNRTVDAVINWVETNSSWDETMVMVTGDHETGFLWGANSGGSTFNPITDNGAGAVPGMTWYSGDHTNSLIGFYAKGAGSELFELYADEADSVRGRFINNTETAQVMFDLWPKAEFHPVKVPKNIIYMISDGMGYNHVLSTDYYQGKSQIYEAFPVKYAMSTYSAAMGDPTKGYEYGAGYNPGIVWKDFEYLKKKPTDSAPAATAMSTGIKTYNGAIGVDMTKQPLTHITEIAQLKGKATGVITSVQFSHATPAGFVAHNASRNNYADIANEMILDSRCQVIMGCGHPDYNDNGEVRTTKDYKYVGGDVTWNGLKAGQTTINGNTVEDIDGDGGPDVWALVEDRSAFQALVQGTTPKRVIGVPKAATTLQQARQGVAYPAGIYDPSQPGQEKPGEVSFIGTVPTLEEMAKAALNVLDNDPNGMFLMIEGGAIDWASHANQSGRMIEEQMEFNRAVEAVVNWVETNSNWNETMVIVTGDHECGYLWGPNAGGTTFAPIADNGAGLMPKMQWYSGDHSNSLIPFYAKGAGSELYHLFADEVDPVKGRFVNNTETAQAMFLLWDDSYTTLGVDDIPGGGQKPTGFNLDQNYPNPFNPSTTINFTLLKSGRAVLEVYNVLGQKVATVFDKMLDKGQHSYRWNAKSLSSGVYFYKLVSGNYSATKKLMLLK
;
A
#
# COMPACT_ATOMS: atom_id res chain seq x y z
N MET A 1 38.43 33.96 -45.69
CA MET A 1 39.59 33.40 -46.43
C MET A 1 40.02 32.12 -45.72
N ASN A 2 39.97 31.03 -46.48
CA ASN A 2 40.66 29.74 -46.38
C ASN A 2 40.46 28.89 -45.11
N ASN A 3 39.66 27.80 -45.17
CA ASN A 3 39.91 26.48 -45.81
C ASN A 3 40.79 25.59 -44.91
N SER A 4 40.53 24.31 -44.67
CA SER A 4 39.66 23.36 -45.39
C SER A 4 39.58 21.98 -44.68
N TYR A 5 38.37 21.40 -44.72
CA TYR A 5 37.98 20.03 -45.13
C TYR A 5 38.46 18.71 -44.49
N LYS A 6 37.47 17.78 -44.53
CA LYS A 6 37.47 16.29 -44.63
C LYS A 6 37.22 15.55 -43.30
N ASP A 7 36.35 14.56 -43.17
CA ASP A 7 35.46 13.83 -44.09
C ASP A 7 34.44 12.99 -43.26
N GLU A 8 33.37 12.59 -43.93
CA GLU A 8 32.29 11.68 -43.55
C GLU A 8 32.77 10.27 -43.13
N LYS A 9 32.11 9.69 -42.12
CA LYS A 9 31.30 8.46 -42.23
C LYS A 9 31.11 7.80 -40.87
N SER A 10 29.87 7.91 -40.41
CA SER A 10 29.03 6.84 -39.91
C SER A 10 29.62 5.42 -39.86
N HIS A 11 29.10 4.71 -38.86
CA HIS A 11 28.89 3.26 -38.78
C HIS A 11 29.96 2.44 -38.06
N ARG A 12 29.49 1.94 -36.90
CA ARG A 12 29.87 0.68 -36.25
C ARG A 12 31.24 0.70 -35.58
N ASN A 13 31.23 0.83 -34.26
CA ASN A 13 32.00 -0.03 -33.33
C ASN A 13 31.85 0.45 -31.86
N TRP A 14 30.61 0.51 -31.36
CA TRP A 14 30.40 0.55 -29.90
C TRP A 14 29.59 -0.66 -29.47
N LEU A 15 30.30 -1.79 -29.43
CA LEU A 15 29.93 -3.01 -28.75
C LEU A 15 31.23 -3.50 -28.10
N ARG A 16 31.17 -3.75 -26.79
CA ARG A 16 32.19 -4.36 -25.90
C ARG A 16 33.05 -3.36 -25.11
N THR A 17 32.73 -3.20 -23.82
CA THR A 17 33.51 -3.75 -22.67
C THR A 17 33.26 -2.89 -21.43
N VAL A 18 32.27 -3.23 -20.60
CA VAL A 18 32.24 -2.86 -19.17
C VAL A 18 31.92 -4.13 -18.38
N VAL A 19 32.97 -4.78 -17.88
CA VAL A 19 32.91 -5.74 -16.76
C VAL A 19 34.09 -5.43 -15.85
N ALA A 20 33.80 -5.43 -14.55
CA ALA A 20 34.71 -5.47 -13.40
C ALA A 20 35.46 -4.17 -13.04
N VAL A 21 35.19 -3.62 -11.84
CA VAL A 21 35.81 -4.01 -10.55
C VAL A 21 35.26 -3.05 -9.49
N GLY A 22 34.71 -3.58 -8.40
CA GLY A 22 34.23 -2.74 -7.29
C GLY A 22 33.73 -3.53 -6.09
N ALA A 23 34.49 -4.54 -5.66
CA ALA A 23 34.33 -5.18 -4.34
C ALA A 23 35.58 -4.92 -3.49
N MET A 24 35.36 -4.76 -2.18
CA MET A 24 36.32 -4.69 -1.06
C MET A 24 36.99 -3.32 -0.79
N VAL A 25 36.61 -2.65 0.31
CA VAL A 25 37.09 -2.85 1.70
C VAL A 25 36.52 -1.70 2.56
N LEU A 26 35.75 -2.01 3.59
CA LEU A 26 35.67 -1.21 4.82
C LEU A 26 35.15 -2.09 5.97
N ALA A 27 36.05 -2.44 6.88
CA ALA A 27 35.75 -2.99 8.19
C ALA A 27 36.62 -2.26 9.22
N THR A 28 36.04 -2.05 10.41
CA THR A 28 36.63 -1.66 11.72
C THR A 28 37.06 -0.19 11.85
N ILE A 29 36.65 0.60 12.87
CA ILE A 29 36.28 0.34 14.28
C ILE A 29 35.28 1.42 14.79
N PHE A 30 34.18 1.02 15.45
CA PHE A 30 33.47 1.78 16.51
C PHE A 30 32.73 0.80 17.45
N ASN A 31 32.78 1.04 18.77
CA ASN A 31 31.88 0.49 19.81
C ASN A 31 32.05 1.31 21.12
N PRO A 32 31.12 1.29 22.11
CA PRO A 32 29.83 0.59 22.17
C PRO A 32 28.61 1.45 22.66
N GLU A 33 27.43 0.90 22.36
CA GLU A 33 26.13 1.05 23.07
C GLU A 33 25.25 2.31 22.87
N MET A 34 24.11 2.05 22.21
CA MET A 34 22.83 2.79 22.18
C MET A 34 22.82 4.23 21.65
N SER A 35 23.08 4.40 20.34
CA SER A 35 22.38 5.39 19.51
C SER A 35 22.63 5.08 18.03
N GLY A 36 21.63 4.55 17.31
CA GLY A 36 21.85 4.16 15.91
C GLY A 36 20.63 3.63 15.18
N ALA A 37 19.59 4.44 15.02
CA ALA A 37 18.66 4.29 13.91
C ALA A 37 19.02 5.35 12.85
N GLN A 38 20.03 5.07 12.04
CA GLN A 38 20.22 5.78 10.78
C GLN A 38 19.10 5.34 9.84
N GLN A 39 18.18 6.26 9.49
CA GLN A 39 17.34 6.11 8.31
C GLN A 39 18.26 5.97 7.09
N LYS A 40 18.44 4.73 6.63
CA LYS A 40 19.02 4.46 5.31
C LYS A 40 17.92 4.76 4.30
N THR A 41 18.12 5.77 3.46
CA THR A 41 17.38 5.89 2.19
C THR A 41 17.58 4.60 1.38
N PRO A 42 16.51 3.97 0.84
CA PRO A 42 16.61 2.79 0.00
C PRO A 42 17.52 3.04 -1.21
N LYS A 43 18.42 2.10 -1.50
CA LYS A 43 19.24 2.10 -2.72
C LYS A 43 18.53 1.26 -3.77
N PHE A 44 17.60 1.84 -4.52
CA PHE A 44 17.15 1.22 -5.77
C PHE A 44 18.17 1.55 -6.86
N GLY A 45 18.96 0.56 -7.24
CA GLY A 45 19.79 0.61 -8.44
C GLY A 45 18.97 0.25 -9.70
N PRO A 46 19.54 0.35 -10.90
CA PRO A 46 18.85 0.13 -12.18
C PRO A 46 18.52 -1.36 -12.50
N ASN A 47 18.40 -2.23 -11.50
CA ASN A 47 18.14 -3.65 -11.71
C ASN A 47 16.67 -3.95 -11.39
N ALA A 48 15.97 -4.57 -12.34
CA ALA A 48 14.67 -5.20 -12.18
C ALA A 48 14.59 -6.05 -10.90
N VAL A 49 13.43 -6.02 -10.24
CA VAL A 49 13.10 -6.92 -9.13
C VAL A 49 13.22 -8.36 -9.64
N LYS A 50 14.02 -9.20 -8.99
CA LYS A 50 14.26 -10.56 -9.49
C LYS A 50 13.08 -11.48 -9.16
N VAL A 51 12.41 -12.02 -10.16
CA VAL A 51 11.39 -13.06 -9.94
C VAL A 51 12.04 -14.36 -9.44
N PRO A 52 11.67 -14.88 -8.25
CA PRO A 52 12.21 -16.13 -7.74
C PRO A 52 11.76 -17.32 -8.60
N LYS A 53 12.71 -18.22 -8.88
CA LYS A 53 12.42 -19.58 -9.34
C LYS A 53 11.80 -20.41 -8.22
N ASN A 54 12.35 -20.31 -7.00
CA ASN A 54 11.89 -21.06 -5.81
C ASN A 54 11.50 -20.11 -4.68
N ILE A 55 10.45 -20.48 -3.93
CA ILE A 55 10.05 -19.78 -2.71
C ILE A 55 10.01 -20.80 -1.57
N ILE A 56 10.75 -20.51 -0.49
CA ILE A 56 10.78 -21.31 0.73
C ILE A 56 10.28 -20.46 1.90
N TYR A 57 9.18 -20.87 2.51
CA TYR A 57 8.52 -20.14 3.59
C TYR A 57 8.61 -20.93 4.89
N LEU A 58 9.44 -20.48 5.84
CA LEU A 58 9.61 -21.09 7.14
C LEU A 58 8.76 -20.37 8.20
N ILE A 59 7.87 -21.12 8.86
CA ILE A 59 6.94 -20.60 9.86
C ILE A 59 7.18 -21.32 11.19
N SER A 60 7.50 -20.58 12.24
CA SER A 60 7.58 -21.10 13.61
C SER A 60 6.29 -20.72 14.34
N ASP A 61 5.34 -21.66 14.46
CA ASP A 61 4.02 -21.40 15.05
C ASP A 61 4.18 -20.85 16.48
N GLY A 62 3.53 -19.73 16.79
CA GLY A 62 3.59 -19.06 18.10
C GLY A 62 4.89 -18.29 18.40
N MET A 63 5.81 -18.14 17.43
CA MET A 63 7.11 -17.47 17.64
C MET A 63 7.00 -15.95 17.72
N GLY A 64 7.16 -15.41 18.93
CA GLY A 64 7.43 -13.99 19.15
C GLY A 64 8.92 -13.63 19.18
N TYR A 65 9.22 -12.33 19.28
CA TYR A 65 10.60 -11.84 19.44
C TYR A 65 11.31 -12.43 20.66
N ASN A 66 10.60 -12.66 21.76
CA ASN A 66 11.19 -13.15 22.99
C ASN A 66 11.44 -14.68 22.95
N HIS A 67 10.72 -15.44 22.13
CA HIS A 67 11.06 -16.85 21.83
C HIS A 67 12.41 -16.95 21.13
N THR A 68 12.60 -16.17 20.06
CA THR A 68 13.90 -16.08 19.36
C THR A 68 15.01 -15.62 20.31
N LEU A 69 14.79 -14.52 21.05
CA LEU A 69 15.81 -13.99 21.95
C LEU A 69 16.17 -14.96 23.09
N SER A 70 15.19 -15.66 23.65
CA SER A 70 15.44 -16.65 24.71
C SER A 70 16.30 -17.81 24.20
N THR A 71 16.06 -18.25 22.96
CA THR A 71 16.85 -19.30 22.32
C THR A 71 18.26 -18.80 21.99
N ASN A 72 18.40 -17.56 21.55
CA ASN A 72 19.71 -16.94 21.31
C ASN A 72 20.58 -16.87 22.57
N TYR A 73 19.99 -16.47 23.70
CA TYR A 73 20.69 -16.46 24.99
C TYR A 73 21.09 -17.88 25.42
N TYR A 74 20.20 -18.85 25.25
CA TYR A 74 20.52 -20.25 25.55
C TYR A 74 21.65 -20.80 24.66
N GLU A 75 21.64 -20.52 23.35
CA GLU A 75 22.69 -20.98 22.44
C GLU A 75 23.97 -20.12 22.49
N GLY A 76 23.91 -18.92 23.09
CA GLY A 76 25.01 -17.95 23.11
C GLY A 76 25.34 -17.35 21.75
N LYS A 77 24.38 -17.33 20.81
CA LYS A 77 24.54 -16.81 19.44
C LYS A 77 23.22 -16.28 18.89
N THR A 78 23.29 -15.37 17.92
CA THR A 78 22.14 -14.99 17.08
C THR A 78 21.98 -15.96 15.91
N GLN A 79 20.79 -16.02 15.33
CA GLN A 79 20.47 -16.88 14.19
C GLN A 79 20.77 -16.20 12.85
N ALA A 80 21.05 -16.99 11.82
CA ALA A 80 21.46 -16.48 10.51
C ALA A 80 20.38 -15.60 9.85
N TYR A 81 19.10 -15.96 10.01
CA TYR A 81 17.98 -15.20 9.43
C TYR A 81 17.80 -13.82 10.08
N GLU A 82 18.28 -13.61 11.31
CA GLU A 82 18.18 -12.30 11.97
C GLU A 82 19.05 -11.22 11.29
N ALA A 83 19.97 -11.64 10.42
CA ALA A 83 20.82 -10.81 9.58
C ALA A 83 20.33 -10.70 8.12
N PHE A 84 19.14 -11.23 7.81
CA PHE A 84 18.52 -11.04 6.50
C PHE A 84 18.28 -9.54 6.24
N PRO A 85 18.38 -9.10 4.97
CA PRO A 85 18.28 -7.69 4.62
C PRO A 85 16.89 -7.12 4.89
N MET A 86 15.83 -7.91 4.65
CA MET A 86 14.47 -7.56 5.00
C MET A 86 14.20 -8.05 6.41
N LYS A 87 13.91 -7.11 7.32
CA LYS A 87 13.68 -7.37 8.74
C LYS A 87 12.65 -6.36 9.26
N TYR A 88 11.45 -6.84 9.52
CA TYR A 88 10.31 -6.03 9.94
C TYR A 88 9.55 -6.70 11.08
N GLY A 89 8.69 -5.95 11.76
CA GLY A 89 7.59 -6.56 12.49
C GLY A 89 6.56 -7.16 11.52
N MET A 90 5.70 -8.05 12.01
CA MET A 90 4.51 -8.46 11.27
C MET A 90 3.30 -8.54 12.18
N SER A 91 2.19 -7.94 11.74
CA SER A 91 0.89 -8.01 12.41
C SER A 91 0.07 -9.16 11.84
N THR A 92 -0.61 -9.93 12.71
CA THR A 92 -1.19 -11.22 12.30
C THR A 92 -2.67 -11.41 12.62
N TYR A 93 -3.33 -10.39 13.18
CA TYR A 93 -4.74 -10.44 13.61
C TYR A 93 -5.69 -11.04 12.55
N SER A 94 -6.74 -11.73 13.00
CA SER A 94 -7.81 -12.25 12.14
C SER A 94 -8.87 -11.17 11.84
N ALA A 95 -9.75 -11.37 10.86
CA ALA A 95 -10.87 -10.45 10.64
C ALA A 95 -11.93 -10.57 11.75
N ALA A 96 -12.15 -11.78 12.27
CA ALA A 96 -13.12 -12.05 13.35
C ALA A 96 -12.68 -13.19 14.28
N MET A 97 -13.23 -13.19 15.50
CA MET A 97 -12.91 -14.12 16.58
C MET A 97 -13.60 -15.48 16.45
N GLY A 98 -14.39 -15.68 15.41
CA GLY A 98 -15.05 -16.92 15.06
C GLY A 98 -15.95 -16.70 13.86
N ASP A 99 -16.61 -17.76 13.39
CA ASP A 99 -17.47 -17.70 12.22
C ASP A 99 -18.56 -16.62 12.38
N PRO A 100 -18.53 -15.52 11.60
CA PRO A 100 -19.42 -14.38 11.77
C PRO A 100 -20.91 -14.72 11.60
N ALA A 101 -21.26 -15.85 10.95
CA ALA A 101 -22.64 -16.33 10.89
C ALA A 101 -23.16 -16.83 12.25
N THR A 102 -22.26 -17.14 13.19
CA THR A 102 -22.57 -17.67 14.52
C THR A 102 -22.00 -16.84 15.68
N ASN A 103 -20.91 -16.11 15.43
CA ASN A 103 -20.22 -15.24 16.38
C ASN A 103 -19.75 -13.95 15.66
N PRO A 104 -20.57 -12.88 15.61
CA PRO A 104 -20.25 -11.64 14.91
C PRO A 104 -19.29 -10.73 15.71
N GLU A 105 -18.24 -11.32 16.28
CA GLU A 105 -17.22 -10.61 17.06
C GLU A 105 -15.97 -10.38 16.21
N TYR A 106 -15.74 -9.13 15.80
CA TYR A 106 -14.59 -8.75 14.98
C TYR A 106 -13.34 -8.48 15.82
N ALA A 107 -12.17 -8.87 15.28
CA ALA A 107 -10.90 -8.58 15.93
C ALA A 107 -10.58 -7.07 15.83
N PRO A 108 -9.90 -6.49 16.82
CA PRO A 108 -9.62 -5.05 16.87
C PRO A 108 -8.46 -4.61 15.96
N GLY A 109 -7.73 -5.55 15.34
CA GLY A 109 -6.47 -5.25 14.66
C GLY A 109 -5.32 -5.02 15.63
N TYR A 110 -4.16 -4.66 15.08
CA TYR A 110 -3.01 -4.19 15.84
C TYR A 110 -2.98 -2.66 15.85
N ASP A 111 -2.88 -2.03 17.03
CA ASP A 111 -2.74 -0.59 17.20
C ASP A 111 -1.38 -0.26 17.84
N PRO A 112 -0.41 0.28 17.08
CA PRO A 112 0.91 0.62 17.60
C PRO A 112 0.85 1.70 18.69
N ASN A 113 -0.21 2.51 18.74
CA ASN A 113 -0.38 3.54 19.77
C ASN A 113 -0.86 2.98 21.12
N GLN A 114 -1.38 1.75 21.15
CA GLN A 114 -1.88 1.09 22.35
C GLN A 114 -0.94 -0.01 22.85
N ALA A 115 -0.28 -0.71 21.92
CA ALA A 115 0.60 -1.85 22.17
C ALA A 115 1.53 -1.67 23.37
N TRP A 116 2.13 -0.49 23.52
CA TRP A 116 3.13 -0.20 24.57
C TRP A 116 2.61 0.63 25.74
N LYS A 117 1.35 1.05 25.71
CA LYS A 117 0.72 1.78 26.82
C LYS A 117 0.08 0.84 27.83
N GLN A 118 -0.44 -0.28 27.36
CA GLN A 118 -1.14 -1.27 28.18
C GLN A 118 -0.66 -2.66 27.83
N PHE A 119 0.09 -3.28 28.73
CA PHE A 119 0.63 -4.63 28.62
C PHE A 119 -0.46 -5.65 28.26
N ASP A 120 -1.65 -5.52 28.85
CA ASP A 120 -2.74 -6.46 28.61
C ASP A 120 -3.49 -6.25 27.29
N TYR A 121 -3.30 -5.12 26.60
CA TYR A 121 -3.92 -4.88 25.29
C TYR A 121 -3.53 -5.97 24.28
N LEU A 122 -2.25 -6.36 24.27
CA LEU A 122 -1.73 -7.37 23.34
C LEU A 122 -2.33 -8.76 23.57
N LYS A 123 -2.84 -9.07 24.77
CA LYS A 123 -3.52 -10.35 25.03
C LYS A 123 -4.97 -10.39 24.54
N SER A 124 -5.51 -9.26 24.09
CA SER A 124 -6.92 -9.19 23.72
C SER A 124 -7.13 -9.69 22.30
N LYS A 125 -8.00 -10.71 22.14
CA LYS A 125 -8.54 -11.14 20.84
C LYS A 125 -7.47 -11.46 19.78
N PRO A 126 -6.54 -12.38 20.07
CA PRO A 126 -5.52 -12.78 19.11
C PRO A 126 -6.12 -13.62 17.96
N THR A 127 -5.43 -13.62 16.82
CA THR A 127 -5.66 -14.63 15.77
C THR A 127 -5.37 -16.03 16.30
N ASP A 128 -5.95 -17.08 15.70
CA ASP A 128 -5.41 -18.43 15.78
C ASP A 128 -4.63 -18.81 14.50
N SER A 129 -3.96 -19.96 14.49
CA SER A 129 -3.08 -20.39 13.38
C SER A 129 -3.80 -20.51 12.04
N ALA A 130 -5.10 -20.80 12.04
CA ALA A 130 -5.90 -21.07 10.83
C ALA A 130 -6.12 -19.83 9.92
N PRO A 131 -6.71 -18.73 10.38
CA PRO A 131 -6.80 -17.48 9.63
C PRO A 131 -5.43 -16.83 9.42
N ALA A 132 -4.44 -17.04 10.31
CA ALA A 132 -3.09 -16.52 10.13
C ALA A 132 -2.41 -17.19 8.92
N ALA A 133 -2.46 -18.52 8.83
CA ALA A 133 -1.98 -19.27 7.67
C ALA A 133 -2.74 -18.92 6.39
N THR A 134 -4.07 -18.77 6.48
CA THR A 134 -4.90 -18.32 5.34
C THR A 134 -4.47 -16.93 4.84
N ALA A 135 -4.22 -15.99 5.75
CA ALA A 135 -3.75 -14.66 5.37
C ALA A 135 -2.38 -14.71 4.71
N MET A 136 -1.42 -15.46 5.28
CA MET A 136 -0.07 -15.63 4.74
C MET A 136 -0.01 -16.36 3.40
N SER A 137 -0.99 -17.22 3.11
CA SER A 137 -1.02 -18.02 1.88
C SER A 137 -1.86 -17.39 0.77
N SER A 138 -2.92 -16.63 1.11
CA SER A 138 -3.94 -16.15 0.15
C SER A 138 -4.06 -14.64 0.04
N GLY A 139 -3.51 -13.90 1.02
CA GLY A 139 -3.61 -12.45 1.12
C GLY A 139 -4.97 -11.97 1.65
N VAL A 140 -5.81 -12.90 2.15
CA VAL A 140 -7.16 -12.61 2.62
C VAL A 140 -7.27 -12.88 4.11
N LYS A 141 -7.68 -11.86 4.88
CA LYS A 141 -8.07 -12.02 6.28
C LYS A 141 -9.41 -12.74 6.39
N THR A 142 -9.53 -13.60 7.39
CA THR A 142 -10.73 -14.40 7.65
C THR A 142 -10.91 -14.62 9.16
N TYR A 143 -11.88 -15.42 9.56
CA TYR A 143 -12.25 -15.62 10.96
C TYR A 143 -11.47 -16.74 11.66
N ASN A 144 -11.35 -16.65 12.99
CA ASN A 144 -10.68 -17.69 13.77
C ASN A 144 -11.29 -19.07 13.54
N GLY A 145 -10.40 -20.04 13.29
CA GLY A 145 -10.76 -21.41 12.96
C GLY A 145 -11.03 -21.70 11.48
N SER A 146 -11.01 -20.74 10.56
CA SER A 146 -11.20 -21.00 9.13
C SER A 146 -9.88 -21.30 8.40
N ILE A 147 -9.95 -22.16 7.38
CA ILE A 147 -8.81 -22.60 6.58
C ILE A 147 -9.09 -22.30 5.11
N GLY A 148 -8.27 -21.47 4.46
CA GLY A 148 -8.34 -21.25 3.01
C GLY A 148 -9.64 -20.62 2.52
N ILE A 149 -10.43 -19.95 3.36
CA ILE A 149 -11.71 -19.35 2.96
C ILE A 149 -11.84 -17.90 3.42
N ASP A 150 -12.66 -17.12 2.73
CA ASP A 150 -13.01 -15.75 3.11
C ASP A 150 -14.09 -15.71 4.23
N MET A 151 -14.46 -14.48 4.62
CA MET A 151 -15.49 -14.23 5.64
C MET A 151 -16.90 -14.71 5.23
N ASN A 152 -17.14 -15.00 3.95
CA ASN A 152 -18.40 -15.51 3.40
C ASN A 152 -18.37 -17.03 3.16
N ARG A 153 -17.34 -17.72 3.69
CA ARG A 153 -17.10 -19.15 3.52
C ARG A 153 -16.82 -19.57 2.07
N GLN A 154 -16.36 -18.65 1.23
CA GLN A 154 -15.92 -18.98 -0.12
C GLN A 154 -14.43 -19.33 -0.13
N PRO A 155 -14.02 -20.37 -0.89
CA PRO A 155 -12.60 -20.67 -1.12
C PRO A 155 -11.82 -19.46 -1.62
N VAL A 156 -10.60 -19.25 -1.10
CA VAL A 156 -9.68 -18.23 -1.58
C VAL A 156 -8.41 -18.87 -2.12
N THR A 157 -7.97 -18.42 -3.28
CA THR A 157 -6.77 -18.97 -3.91
C THR A 157 -5.52 -18.67 -3.10
N HIS A 158 -4.78 -19.72 -2.74
CA HIS A 158 -3.51 -19.63 -2.02
C HIS A 158 -2.29 -19.87 -2.91
N ILE A 159 -1.10 -19.50 -2.43
CA ILE A 159 0.14 -19.51 -3.21
C ILE A 159 0.53 -20.89 -3.75
N THR A 160 0.16 -21.97 -3.08
CA THR A 160 0.45 -23.33 -3.53
C THR A 160 -0.32 -23.64 -4.82
N GLU A 161 -1.60 -23.27 -4.91
CA GLU A 161 -2.38 -23.39 -6.16
C GLU A 161 -1.78 -22.56 -7.28
N VAL A 162 -1.31 -21.35 -6.97
CA VAL A 162 -0.68 -20.47 -7.97
C VAL A 162 0.64 -21.04 -8.48
N ALA A 163 1.46 -21.62 -7.60
CA ALA A 163 2.67 -22.32 -7.99
C ALA A 163 2.36 -23.52 -8.90
N GLN A 164 1.32 -24.31 -8.57
CA GLN A 164 0.86 -25.44 -9.38
C GLN A 164 0.35 -24.99 -10.75
N LEU A 165 -0.41 -23.90 -10.84
CA LEU A 165 -0.86 -23.32 -12.12
C LEU A 165 0.30 -22.86 -13.00
N LYS A 166 1.44 -22.52 -12.40
CA LYS A 166 2.68 -22.16 -13.10
C LYS A 166 3.58 -23.36 -13.43
N GLY A 167 3.10 -24.58 -13.20
CA GLY A 167 3.85 -25.81 -13.45
C GLY A 167 4.96 -26.07 -12.43
N LYS A 168 4.98 -25.36 -11.29
CA LYS A 168 6.01 -25.52 -10.26
C LYS A 168 5.62 -26.62 -9.28
N ALA A 169 6.60 -27.41 -8.84
CA ALA A 169 6.42 -28.36 -7.75
C ALA A 169 6.04 -27.65 -6.45
N THR A 170 5.26 -28.31 -5.60
CA THR A 170 4.80 -27.74 -4.34
C THR A 170 4.91 -28.73 -3.19
N GLY A 171 5.14 -28.23 -1.98
CA GLY A 171 5.07 -29.06 -0.79
C GLY A 171 4.90 -28.29 0.52
N VAL A 172 4.39 -29.01 1.52
CA VAL A 172 4.26 -28.52 2.90
C VAL A 172 4.80 -29.56 3.86
N ILE A 173 5.61 -29.13 4.83
CA ILE A 173 6.09 -30.01 5.91
C ILE A 173 5.97 -29.35 7.27
N THR A 174 5.81 -30.16 8.33
CA THR A 174 5.65 -29.66 9.70
C THR A 174 6.17 -30.61 10.76
N SER A 175 6.55 -30.05 11.92
CA SER A 175 6.82 -30.83 13.13
C SER A 175 5.56 -31.29 13.90
N VAL A 176 4.36 -30.82 13.54
CA VAL A 176 3.07 -31.28 14.08
C VAL A 176 2.31 -32.13 13.04
N GLN A 177 1.00 -32.35 13.19
CA GLN A 177 0.23 -33.11 12.21
C GLN A 177 0.16 -32.36 10.88
N PHE A 178 0.32 -33.05 9.74
CA PHE A 178 0.29 -32.37 8.43
C PHE A 178 -1.09 -31.72 8.13
N SER A 179 -2.17 -32.26 8.70
CA SER A 179 -3.52 -31.69 8.62
C SER A 179 -3.80 -30.61 9.69
N HIS A 180 -2.78 -30.17 10.43
CA HIS A 180 -2.86 -29.00 11.31
C HIS A 180 -3.12 -27.72 10.52
N ALA A 181 -3.53 -26.67 11.22
CA ALA A 181 -4.03 -25.44 10.62
C ALA A 181 -3.02 -24.75 9.71
N THR A 182 -1.75 -24.65 10.12
CA THR A 182 -0.70 -23.99 9.32
C THR A 182 -0.44 -24.77 8.02
N PRO A 183 -0.21 -26.10 8.08
CA PRO A 183 -0.51 -27.11 7.08
C PRO A 183 -1.48 -26.74 5.98
N ALA A 184 -2.70 -26.81 6.46
CA ALA A 184 -3.92 -26.78 5.70
C ALA A 184 -4.19 -25.40 5.14
N GLY A 185 -3.80 -24.31 5.81
CA GLY A 185 -3.98 -22.95 5.31
C GLY A 185 -3.25 -22.68 3.99
N PHE A 186 -2.23 -23.49 3.66
CA PHE A 186 -1.49 -23.43 2.38
C PHE A 186 -1.95 -24.47 1.35
N VAL A 187 -2.93 -25.33 1.64
CA VAL A 187 -3.27 -26.46 0.75
C VAL A 187 -4.77 -26.70 0.62
N ALA A 188 -5.54 -26.50 1.68
CA ALA A 188 -6.91 -26.96 1.83
C ALA A 188 -7.89 -25.79 2.09
N HIS A 189 -9.19 -26.09 1.99
CA HIS A 189 -10.29 -25.15 2.14
C HIS A 189 -11.34 -25.73 3.07
N ASN A 190 -11.47 -25.16 4.27
CA ASN A 190 -12.41 -25.66 5.25
C ASN A 190 -12.98 -24.58 6.16
N VAL A 191 -14.29 -24.67 6.42
CA VAL A 191 -15.01 -23.81 7.37
C VAL A 191 -14.58 -24.01 8.82
N SER A 192 -13.88 -25.10 9.13
CA SER A 192 -13.35 -25.33 10.46
C SER A 192 -12.05 -26.12 10.45
N ARG A 193 -11.03 -25.59 11.11
CA ARG A 193 -9.75 -26.28 11.39
C ARG A 193 -9.92 -27.57 12.19
N ASN A 194 -11.09 -27.77 12.81
CA ASN A 194 -11.39 -28.99 13.57
C ASN A 194 -11.79 -30.18 12.67
N ASN A 195 -12.05 -29.96 11.38
CA ASN A 195 -12.42 -30.98 10.41
C ASN A 195 -11.20 -31.77 9.89
N TYR A 196 -10.32 -32.21 10.80
CA TYR A 196 -9.03 -32.87 10.47
C TYR A 196 -9.13 -33.99 9.45
N ALA A 197 -10.16 -34.84 9.55
CA ALA A 197 -10.31 -35.97 8.62
C ALA A 197 -10.60 -35.50 7.19
N GLU A 198 -11.43 -34.46 7.03
CA GLU A 198 -11.77 -33.92 5.72
C GLU A 198 -10.61 -33.08 5.15
N ILE A 199 -9.95 -32.28 5.99
CA ILE A 199 -8.74 -31.55 5.62
C ILE A 199 -7.65 -32.52 5.15
N ALA A 200 -7.41 -33.61 5.89
CA ALA A 200 -6.42 -34.61 5.51
C ALA A 200 -6.75 -35.26 4.16
N LYS A 201 -8.02 -35.59 3.91
CA LYS A 201 -8.46 -36.13 2.62
C LYS A 201 -8.24 -35.14 1.49
N GLU A 202 -8.62 -33.87 1.65
CA GLU A 202 -8.39 -32.83 0.64
C GLU A 202 -6.89 -32.68 0.32
N MET A 203 -6.04 -32.61 1.36
CA MET A 203 -4.60 -32.54 1.17
C MET A 203 -4.01 -33.76 0.45
N ILE A 204 -4.49 -34.98 0.75
CA ILE A 204 -3.99 -36.23 0.18
C ILE A 204 -4.54 -36.50 -1.23
N LEU A 205 -5.83 -36.23 -1.45
CA LEU A 205 -6.55 -36.68 -2.63
C LEU A 205 -6.64 -35.59 -3.70
N ASP A 206 -6.87 -34.34 -3.29
CA ASP A 206 -7.27 -33.26 -4.19
C ASP A 206 -6.12 -32.27 -4.47
N SER A 207 -5.12 -32.18 -3.59
CA SER A 207 -3.99 -31.28 -3.82
C SER A 207 -3.04 -31.79 -4.91
N LYS A 208 -2.35 -30.88 -5.61
CA LYS A 208 -1.21 -31.22 -6.49
C LYS A 208 0.15 -31.13 -5.81
N CYS A 209 0.19 -31.26 -4.48
CA CYS A 209 1.45 -31.26 -3.76
C CYS A 209 2.29 -32.49 -4.12
N LYS A 210 3.56 -32.25 -4.41
CA LYS A 210 4.58 -33.28 -4.63
C LYS A 210 5.08 -33.85 -3.31
N VAL A 211 5.12 -33.03 -2.26
CA VAL A 211 5.57 -33.41 -0.92
C VAL A 211 4.58 -32.96 0.15
N ILE A 212 4.16 -33.89 1.00
CA ILE A 212 3.46 -33.57 2.26
C ILE A 212 4.16 -34.36 3.37
N MET A 213 4.57 -33.70 4.45
CA MET A 213 5.11 -34.43 5.61
C MET A 213 4.68 -33.84 6.95
N GLY A 214 4.39 -34.70 7.92
CA GLY A 214 4.06 -34.29 9.27
C GLY A 214 3.57 -35.47 10.11
N CYS A 215 3.43 -35.25 11.41
CA CYS A 215 2.89 -36.23 12.35
C CYS A 215 1.42 -36.57 12.05
N GLY A 216 0.78 -37.33 12.95
CA GLY A 216 -0.59 -37.84 12.75
C GLY A 216 -0.63 -39.34 12.54
N HIS A 217 0.46 -40.06 12.85
CA HIS A 217 0.57 -41.47 12.56
C HIS A 217 -0.48 -42.31 13.31
N PRO A 218 -1.28 -43.15 12.63
CA PRO A 218 -2.34 -43.92 13.30
C PRO A 218 -1.84 -44.97 14.29
N ASP A 219 -0.72 -45.61 13.97
CA ASP A 219 -0.19 -46.76 14.71
C ASP A 219 0.79 -46.42 15.86
N TYR A 220 1.34 -45.20 15.97
CA TYR A 220 2.39 -44.87 16.98
C TYR A 220 2.00 -43.70 17.89
N ASN A 221 2.38 -43.72 19.16
CA ASN A 221 2.21 -42.60 20.11
C ASN A 221 3.35 -41.55 19.97
N ASP A 222 3.34 -40.49 20.79
CA ASP A 222 4.40 -39.45 20.81
C ASP A 222 5.73 -39.88 21.45
N ASN A 223 5.84 -41.12 21.91
CA ASN A 223 7.12 -41.74 22.29
C ASN A 223 7.74 -42.56 21.15
N GLY A 224 7.08 -42.60 19.98
CA GLY A 224 7.47 -43.47 18.87
C GLY A 224 7.22 -44.96 19.11
N GLU A 225 6.29 -45.28 20.01
CA GLU A 225 5.91 -46.65 20.37
C GLU A 225 4.57 -47.03 19.72
N VAL A 226 4.42 -48.29 19.33
CA VAL A 226 3.16 -48.78 18.75
C VAL A 226 2.04 -48.70 19.79
N ARG A 227 0.92 -48.05 19.44
CA ARG A 227 -0.25 -47.94 20.31
C ARG A 227 -1.24 -49.10 20.08
N THR A 228 -2.00 -49.45 21.13
CA THR A 228 -2.99 -50.55 21.07
C THR A 228 -4.26 -50.16 20.29
N LYS A 229 -4.68 -48.90 20.39
CA LYS A 229 -5.83 -48.35 19.66
C LYS A 229 -5.33 -47.37 18.60
N LYS A 230 -5.53 -47.72 17.33
CA LYS A 230 -5.18 -46.89 16.17
C LYS A 230 -6.08 -45.65 16.11
N GLU A 231 -5.51 -44.52 15.69
CA GLU A 231 -6.23 -43.23 15.60
C GLU A 231 -6.08 -42.63 14.20
N TYR A 232 -7.16 -42.54 13.44
CA TYR A 232 -7.11 -42.12 12.03
C TYR A 232 -7.47 -40.65 11.79
N LYS A 233 -7.79 -39.90 12.85
CA LYS A 233 -8.30 -38.53 12.78
C LYS A 233 -7.48 -37.61 11.86
N TYR A 234 -6.16 -37.73 11.88
CA TYR A 234 -5.25 -36.84 11.17
C TYR A 234 -4.86 -37.32 9.77
N ILE A 235 -5.27 -38.54 9.38
CA ILE A 235 -4.98 -39.15 8.08
C ILE A 235 -6.22 -39.29 7.19
N GLY A 236 -7.39 -38.85 7.69
CA GLY A 236 -8.69 -39.06 7.06
C GLY A 236 -9.47 -40.17 7.75
N ASP A 237 -9.20 -41.42 7.38
CA ASP A 237 -9.84 -42.60 7.95
C ASP A 237 -9.00 -43.88 7.74
N SER A 238 -9.50 -45.02 8.24
CA SER A 238 -8.79 -46.30 8.13
C SER A 238 -8.62 -46.79 6.69
N ALA A 239 -9.54 -46.43 5.79
CA ALA A 239 -9.49 -46.83 4.40
C ALA A 239 -8.45 -45.98 3.64
N THR A 240 -8.38 -44.68 3.93
CA THR A 240 -7.32 -43.78 3.45
C THR A 240 -5.94 -44.28 3.85
N TRP A 241 -5.76 -44.65 5.12
CA TRP A 241 -4.49 -45.21 5.60
C TRP A 241 -4.12 -46.55 4.93
N ALA A 242 -5.12 -47.40 4.66
CA ALA A 242 -4.87 -48.66 3.95
C ALA A 242 -4.44 -48.41 2.50
N GLY A 243 -5.12 -47.50 1.80
CA GLY A 243 -4.81 -47.15 0.41
C GLY A 243 -3.40 -46.58 0.25
N LEU A 244 -3.03 -45.64 1.13
CA LEU A 244 -1.67 -45.06 1.14
C LEU A 244 -0.57 -46.11 1.32
N LYS A 245 -0.77 -47.11 2.19
CA LYS A 245 0.22 -48.19 2.39
C LYS A 245 0.32 -49.14 1.21
N ASN A 246 -0.75 -49.31 0.44
CA ASN A 246 -0.77 -50.16 -0.73
C ASN A 246 -0.23 -49.45 -1.99
N GLY A 247 -0.09 -48.12 -1.94
CA GLY A 247 0.18 -47.31 -3.13
C GLY A 247 -1.04 -47.21 -4.05
N ASP A 248 -2.25 -47.23 -3.48
CA ASP A 248 -3.49 -47.18 -4.25
C ASP A 248 -3.70 -45.76 -4.82
N VAL A 249 -4.06 -45.68 -6.11
CA VAL A 249 -4.48 -44.43 -6.79
C VAL A 249 -5.98 -44.16 -6.67
N LEU A 250 -6.76 -45.14 -6.19
CA LEU A 250 -8.20 -45.00 -5.93
C LEU A 250 -8.42 -45.24 -4.44
N ILE A 251 -8.70 -44.18 -3.69
CA ILE A 251 -8.87 -44.22 -2.24
C ILE A 251 -10.26 -43.68 -1.92
N ASN A 252 -11.07 -44.46 -1.22
CA ASN A 252 -12.45 -44.09 -0.87
C ASN A 252 -13.34 -43.68 -2.08
N GLY A 253 -13.05 -44.19 -3.27
CA GLY A 253 -13.78 -43.85 -4.50
C GLY A 253 -13.31 -42.56 -5.18
N ASN A 254 -12.34 -41.85 -4.60
CA ASN A 254 -11.68 -40.70 -5.20
C ASN A 254 -10.36 -41.12 -5.83
N VAL A 255 -10.10 -40.62 -7.03
CA VAL A 255 -8.83 -40.83 -7.72
C VAL A 255 -7.83 -39.81 -7.18
N VAL A 256 -6.64 -40.26 -6.80
CA VAL A 256 -5.55 -39.39 -6.37
C VAL A 256 -5.15 -38.47 -7.53
N GLU A 257 -4.88 -37.20 -7.27
CA GLU A 257 -4.61 -36.23 -8.34
C GLU A 257 -3.40 -36.62 -9.23
N ASP A 258 -3.53 -36.35 -10.53
CA ASP A 258 -2.46 -36.37 -11.54
C ASP A 258 -1.68 -35.06 -11.45
N ILE A 259 -0.44 -35.11 -10.95
CA ILE A 259 0.32 -33.90 -10.62
C ILE A 259 1.19 -33.40 -11.77
N ASP A 260 1.45 -34.23 -12.79
CA ASP A 260 2.24 -33.84 -13.97
C ASP A 260 1.40 -33.66 -15.24
N GLY A 261 0.11 -34.00 -15.19
CA GLY A 261 -0.86 -33.77 -16.25
C GLY A 261 -0.74 -34.74 -17.41
N ASP A 262 -0.11 -35.90 -17.23
CA ASP A 262 0.05 -36.92 -18.27
C ASP A 262 -1.23 -37.75 -18.52
N GLY A 263 -2.27 -37.53 -17.71
CA GLY A 263 -3.55 -38.23 -17.72
C GLY A 263 -3.57 -39.47 -16.82
N VAL A 264 -2.53 -39.70 -16.02
CA VAL A 264 -2.37 -40.83 -15.10
C VAL A 264 -2.23 -40.32 -13.66
N SER A 265 -2.97 -40.94 -12.76
CA SER A 265 -2.91 -40.60 -11.33
C SER A 265 -1.56 -40.99 -10.69
N ASP A 266 -0.99 -40.09 -9.90
CA ASP A 266 0.28 -40.27 -9.21
C ASP A 266 0.12 -40.79 -7.78
N ALA A 267 0.38 -42.09 -7.58
CA ALA A 267 0.35 -42.70 -6.25
C ALA A 267 1.38 -42.07 -5.30
N TRP A 268 0.98 -41.90 -4.04
CA TRP A 268 1.89 -41.48 -2.97
C TRP A 268 2.91 -42.57 -2.65
N THR A 269 4.19 -42.21 -2.62
CA THR A 269 5.20 -42.99 -1.90
C THR A 269 5.12 -42.64 -0.42
N LEU A 270 4.63 -43.56 0.41
CA LEU A 270 4.53 -43.38 1.85
C LEU A 270 5.84 -43.78 2.56
N ILE A 271 6.38 -42.91 3.39
CA ILE A 271 7.49 -43.21 4.32
C ILE A 271 7.09 -42.88 5.77
N ASP A 272 7.51 -43.71 6.72
CA ASP A 272 7.22 -43.51 8.16
C ASP A 272 8.44 -43.66 9.06
N ASN A 273 9.44 -44.44 8.65
CA ASN A 273 10.63 -44.73 9.43
C ASN A 273 11.73 -43.69 9.18
N ARG A 274 12.37 -43.20 10.25
CA ARG A 274 13.47 -42.21 10.19
C ARG A 274 14.55 -42.58 9.18
N THR A 275 14.90 -43.86 9.04
CA THR A 275 15.92 -44.30 8.08
C THR A 275 15.55 -43.97 6.64
N ASP A 276 14.26 -43.97 6.29
CA ASP A 276 13.78 -43.68 4.94
C ASP A 276 13.85 -42.17 4.66
N PHE A 277 13.48 -41.34 5.65
CA PHE A 277 13.70 -39.88 5.59
C PHE A 277 15.18 -39.56 5.38
N GLN A 278 16.06 -40.18 6.17
CA GLN A 278 17.51 -40.03 6.04
C GLN A 278 18.02 -40.53 4.69
N ALA A 279 17.48 -41.64 4.18
CA ALA A 279 17.92 -42.22 2.92
C ALA A 279 17.67 -41.27 1.74
N ILE A 280 16.49 -40.63 1.70
CA ILE A 280 16.13 -39.62 0.70
C ILE A 280 16.93 -38.33 0.92
N ALA A 281 16.97 -37.82 2.16
CA ALA A 281 17.71 -36.60 2.50
C ALA A 281 19.19 -36.67 2.10
N ASN A 282 19.82 -37.83 2.30
CA ASN A 282 21.23 -38.08 1.94
C ASN A 282 21.41 -38.50 0.48
N GLY A 283 20.33 -38.67 -0.30
CA GLY A 283 20.39 -39.13 -1.70
C GLY A 283 20.92 -40.55 -1.88
N THR A 284 20.81 -41.40 -0.85
CA THR A 284 21.18 -42.83 -0.93
C THR A 284 20.11 -43.67 -1.62
N THR A 285 18.90 -43.12 -1.77
CA THR A 285 17.81 -43.66 -2.58
C THR A 285 17.36 -42.62 -3.60
N THR A 286 16.75 -43.08 -4.69
CA THR A 286 16.13 -42.20 -5.68
C THR A 286 14.92 -41.50 -5.07
N ALA A 287 14.84 -40.18 -5.24
CA ALA A 287 13.68 -39.41 -4.81
C ALA A 287 12.42 -39.86 -5.58
N PRO A 288 11.31 -40.17 -4.90
CA PRO A 288 10.07 -40.57 -5.57
C PRO A 288 9.42 -39.39 -6.30
N ASN A 289 8.51 -39.68 -7.24
CA ASN A 289 7.75 -38.63 -7.92
C ASN A 289 6.85 -37.88 -6.94
N ARG A 290 6.20 -38.58 -6.01
CA ARG A 290 5.29 -37.99 -5.03
C ARG A 290 5.50 -38.61 -3.66
N LEU A 291 5.67 -37.80 -2.61
CA LEU A 291 6.14 -38.24 -1.29
C LEU A 291 5.22 -37.81 -0.16
N LEU A 292 4.68 -38.79 0.57
CA LEU A 292 3.96 -38.56 1.83
C LEU A 292 4.80 -39.09 2.99
N GLY A 293 5.27 -38.21 3.86
CA GLY A 293 6.03 -38.57 5.05
C GLY A 293 5.17 -38.48 6.30
N VAL A 294 4.92 -39.62 6.96
CA VAL A 294 4.19 -39.65 8.23
C VAL A 294 5.10 -40.27 9.30
N PRO A 295 5.97 -39.48 9.96
CA PRO A 295 6.86 -39.95 11.01
C PRO A 295 6.12 -40.78 12.06
N ARG A 296 6.79 -41.75 12.67
CA ARG A 296 6.25 -42.57 13.77
C ARG A 296 6.06 -41.77 15.06
N ALA A 297 5.18 -40.78 15.03
CA ALA A 297 4.78 -39.90 16.12
C ALA A 297 3.30 -39.49 15.94
N ALA A 298 2.60 -39.30 17.05
CA ALA A 298 1.16 -39.10 17.04
C ALA A 298 0.78 -37.65 16.68
N THR A 299 1.43 -36.69 17.32
CA THR A 299 1.03 -35.30 17.32
C THR A 299 2.19 -34.35 17.07
N THR A 300 3.36 -34.59 17.66
CA THR A 300 4.55 -33.74 17.50
C THR A 300 5.80 -34.60 17.33
N LEU A 301 6.82 -34.10 16.63
CA LEU A 301 8.08 -34.85 16.48
C LEU A 301 8.76 -35.11 17.83
N GLN A 302 8.82 -34.10 18.71
CA GLN A 302 9.59 -34.18 19.95
C GLN A 302 8.91 -33.54 21.18
N GLN A 303 8.05 -32.54 21.05
CA GLN A 303 7.52 -31.79 22.20
C GLN A 303 6.71 -32.65 23.19
N VAL A 304 5.77 -33.47 22.70
CA VAL A 304 4.85 -34.28 23.53
C VAL A 304 5.49 -35.58 24.07
N ARG A 305 6.78 -35.84 23.79
CA ARG A 305 7.48 -37.04 24.31
C ARG A 305 7.45 -37.09 25.84
N SER A 306 7.25 -38.30 26.38
CA SER A 306 7.11 -38.53 27.82
C SER A 306 8.34 -38.06 28.61
N GLY A 307 8.10 -37.46 29.78
CA GLY A 307 9.14 -36.95 30.68
C GLY A 307 8.66 -35.70 31.41
N ASP A 308 9.57 -35.07 32.16
CA ASP A 308 9.28 -33.78 32.80
C ASP A 308 9.23 -32.67 31.74
N GLY A 309 8.06 -32.05 31.57
CA GLY A 309 7.85 -30.93 30.64
C GLY A 309 8.44 -29.61 31.12
N ALA A 310 8.75 -29.49 32.41
CA ALA A 310 9.40 -28.32 32.99
C ALA A 310 10.94 -28.42 33.00
N ALA A 311 11.49 -29.56 32.55
CA ALA A 311 12.92 -29.78 32.52
C ALA A 311 13.62 -28.80 31.55
N ALA A 312 14.88 -28.48 31.85
CA ALA A 312 15.72 -27.69 30.96
C ALA A 312 15.96 -28.41 29.61
N PRO A 313 16.32 -27.67 28.54
CA PRO A 313 16.58 -28.28 27.24
C PRO A 313 17.58 -29.43 27.32
N GLY A 314 17.29 -30.54 26.63
CA GLY A 314 18.12 -31.74 26.53
C GLY A 314 18.09 -32.69 27.73
N VAL A 315 17.43 -32.33 28.84
CA VAL A 315 17.34 -33.19 30.04
C VAL A 315 16.46 -34.42 29.78
N VAL A 316 15.32 -34.23 29.13
CA VAL A 316 14.50 -35.36 28.65
C VAL A 316 15.03 -35.80 27.29
N ALA A 317 15.46 -37.05 27.17
CA ALA A 317 16.02 -37.58 25.94
C ALA A 317 15.05 -37.44 24.75
N PHE A 318 15.59 -37.08 23.59
CA PHE A 318 14.85 -37.04 22.33
C PHE A 318 14.56 -38.45 21.79
N ASN A 319 13.42 -38.62 21.12
CA ASN A 319 13.05 -39.84 20.44
C ASN A 319 13.97 -40.07 19.23
N GLN A 320 14.93 -40.98 19.36
CA GLN A 320 15.94 -41.23 18.32
C GLN A 320 15.38 -41.89 17.06
N ASN A 321 14.19 -42.49 17.12
CA ASN A 321 13.55 -43.16 15.98
C ASN A 321 12.60 -42.24 15.20
N VAL A 322 12.40 -41.01 15.65
CA VAL A 322 11.58 -40.01 14.97
C VAL A 322 12.52 -39.07 14.19
N PRO A 323 12.27 -38.80 12.90
CA PRO A 323 13.07 -37.85 12.13
C PRO A 323 13.03 -36.44 12.74
N THR A 324 14.08 -35.70 12.45
CA THR A 324 14.20 -34.26 12.72
C THR A 324 13.52 -33.45 11.62
N LEU A 325 13.14 -32.20 11.90
CA LEU A 325 12.59 -31.31 10.89
C LEU A 325 13.65 -30.99 9.81
N VAL A 326 14.93 -30.96 10.19
CA VAL A 326 16.06 -30.88 9.26
C VAL A 326 16.10 -32.05 8.29
N GLU A 327 15.94 -33.30 8.76
CA GLU A 327 15.90 -34.49 7.90
C GLU A 327 14.71 -34.45 6.94
N MET A 328 13.53 -34.04 7.41
CA MET A 328 12.34 -33.86 6.56
C MET A 328 12.56 -32.76 5.52
N THR A 329 13.15 -31.63 5.91
CA THR A 329 13.46 -30.51 5.01
C THR A 329 14.40 -30.91 3.89
N ASN A 330 15.50 -31.60 4.22
CA ASN A 330 16.46 -32.06 3.21
C ASN A 330 15.84 -33.09 2.26
N ALA A 331 14.98 -33.98 2.75
CA ALA A 331 14.25 -34.92 1.90
C ALA A 331 13.27 -34.20 0.95
N SER A 332 12.52 -33.22 1.45
CA SER A 332 11.60 -32.40 0.64
C SER A 332 12.33 -31.63 -0.45
N LEU A 333 13.42 -30.94 -0.10
CA LEU A 333 14.24 -30.20 -1.05
C LEU A 333 14.83 -31.13 -2.11
N LYS A 334 15.17 -32.37 -1.77
CA LYS A 334 15.65 -33.37 -2.73
C LYS A 334 14.58 -33.75 -3.77
N VAL A 335 13.33 -33.91 -3.34
CA VAL A 335 12.19 -34.25 -4.21
C VAL A 335 11.76 -33.06 -5.07
N LEU A 336 11.67 -31.86 -4.48
CA LEU A 336 11.17 -30.67 -5.17
C LEU A 336 12.19 -30.11 -6.18
N ASN A 337 13.49 -30.15 -5.87
CA ASN A 337 14.54 -29.62 -6.74
C ASN A 337 14.68 -30.35 -8.09
N SER A 338 14.00 -31.48 -8.28
CA SER A 338 13.95 -32.12 -9.60
C SER A 338 13.18 -31.31 -10.64
N ASP A 339 12.34 -30.37 -10.19
CA ASP A 339 11.47 -29.57 -11.05
C ASP A 339 12.26 -28.43 -11.73
N PRO A 340 12.33 -28.40 -13.08
CA PRO A 340 13.05 -27.36 -13.80
C PRO A 340 12.42 -25.97 -13.65
N ASP A 341 11.10 -25.90 -13.44
CA ASP A 341 10.35 -24.64 -13.32
C ASP A 341 10.44 -24.05 -11.90
N GLY A 342 10.96 -24.83 -10.95
CA GLY A 342 11.16 -24.42 -9.55
C GLY A 342 10.04 -24.91 -8.64
N PHE A 343 10.02 -24.42 -7.40
CA PHE A 343 9.07 -24.93 -6.41
C PHE A 343 8.66 -23.92 -5.33
N PHE A 344 7.49 -24.18 -4.74
CA PHE A 344 7.06 -23.63 -3.46
C PHE A 344 7.23 -24.67 -2.34
N LEU A 345 7.82 -24.28 -1.20
CA LEU A 345 7.92 -25.13 -0.02
C LEU A 345 7.58 -24.34 1.25
N MET A 346 6.54 -24.76 1.97
CA MET A 346 6.27 -24.28 3.33
C MET A 346 6.83 -25.27 4.37
N ILE A 347 7.53 -24.76 5.38
CA ILE A 347 8.17 -25.53 6.45
C ILE A 347 7.73 -24.98 7.80
N GLU A 348 7.06 -25.80 8.61
CA GLU A 348 6.54 -25.37 9.91
C GLU A 348 7.31 -26.04 11.08
N GLY A 349 7.81 -25.21 12.01
CA GLY A 349 8.08 -25.62 13.38
C GLY A 349 6.82 -25.41 14.23
N GLY A 350 5.90 -26.38 14.25
CA GLY A 350 4.56 -26.16 14.83
C GLY A 350 4.49 -26.32 16.35
N ALA A 351 5.47 -26.99 16.96
CA ALA A 351 5.42 -27.33 18.39
C ALA A 351 5.97 -26.23 19.33
N ILE A 352 6.49 -25.12 18.79
CA ILE A 352 6.89 -23.93 19.57
C ILE A 352 5.65 -23.34 20.26
N ASP A 353 4.55 -23.20 19.52
CA ASP A 353 3.24 -22.78 20.02
C ASP A 353 2.73 -23.71 21.14
N TRP A 354 2.76 -25.02 20.91
CA TRP A 354 2.27 -26.02 21.87
C TRP A 354 3.06 -26.01 23.18
N ALA A 355 4.39 -25.87 23.08
CA ALA A 355 5.24 -25.70 24.25
C ALA A 355 4.94 -24.38 24.98
N SER A 356 4.61 -23.32 24.24
CA SER A 356 4.27 -22.00 24.79
C SER A 356 2.90 -21.97 25.47
N HIS A 357 1.87 -22.60 24.89
CA HIS A 357 0.58 -22.83 25.56
C HIS A 357 0.74 -23.57 26.89
N ALA A 358 1.65 -24.55 26.94
CA ALA A 358 1.95 -25.31 28.13
C ALA A 358 2.97 -24.62 29.07
N ASN A 359 3.48 -23.43 28.71
CA ASN A 359 4.51 -22.68 29.43
C ASN A 359 5.79 -23.51 29.71
N GLN A 360 6.15 -24.40 28.77
CA GLN A 360 7.28 -25.31 28.86
C GLN A 360 8.55 -24.67 28.30
N SER A 361 9.20 -23.82 29.10
CA SER A 361 10.42 -23.10 28.73
C SER A 361 11.51 -23.96 28.06
N GLY A 362 11.79 -25.15 28.60
CA GLY A 362 12.79 -26.05 28.04
C GLY A 362 12.38 -26.63 26.68
N ARG A 363 11.13 -27.08 26.53
CA ARG A 363 10.63 -27.63 25.27
C ARG A 363 10.50 -26.56 24.20
N MET A 364 10.04 -25.36 24.56
CA MET A 364 9.97 -24.23 23.62
C MET A 364 11.35 -23.90 23.04
N ILE A 365 12.39 -23.83 23.88
CA ILE A 365 13.77 -23.61 23.40
C ILE A 365 14.24 -24.77 22.51
N GLU A 366 13.96 -26.03 22.85
CA GLU A 366 14.33 -27.18 22.00
C GLU A 366 13.70 -27.12 20.61
N GLU A 367 12.39 -26.83 20.54
CA GLU A 367 11.65 -26.73 19.28
C GLU A 367 12.15 -25.53 18.46
N GLN A 368 12.41 -24.38 19.08
CA GLN A 368 12.98 -23.22 18.40
C GLN A 368 14.40 -23.49 17.89
N MET A 369 15.24 -24.20 18.66
CA MET A 369 16.56 -24.63 18.19
C MET A 369 16.47 -25.54 16.97
N GLU A 370 15.51 -26.46 16.94
CA GLU A 370 15.27 -27.32 15.78
C GLU A 370 14.79 -26.54 14.56
N PHE A 371 13.90 -25.55 14.75
CA PHE A 371 13.49 -24.63 13.70
C PHE A 371 14.68 -23.81 13.17
N ASN A 372 15.53 -23.27 14.06
CA ASN A 372 16.73 -22.52 13.66
C ASN A 372 17.70 -23.38 12.84
N ARG A 373 17.95 -24.64 13.25
CA ARG A 373 18.73 -25.60 12.46
C ARG A 373 18.11 -25.90 11.10
N THR A 374 16.78 -25.87 11.01
CA THR A 374 16.05 -26.05 9.76
C THR A 374 16.25 -24.86 8.83
N VAL A 375 16.22 -23.63 9.36
CA VAL A 375 16.58 -22.42 8.59
C VAL A 375 18.03 -22.50 8.09
N ASP A 376 18.97 -22.93 8.93
CA ASP A 376 20.38 -23.14 8.53
C ASP A 376 20.50 -24.18 7.41
N ALA A 377 19.72 -25.27 7.46
CA ALA A 377 19.69 -26.29 6.41
C ALA A 377 19.17 -25.73 5.07
N VAL A 378 18.11 -24.90 5.11
CA VAL A 378 17.60 -24.21 3.91
C VAL A 378 18.64 -23.24 3.36
N ILE A 379 19.27 -22.41 4.19
CA ILE A 379 20.33 -21.49 3.77
C ILE A 379 21.46 -22.27 3.10
N ASN A 380 21.92 -23.36 3.72
CA ASN A 380 22.96 -24.21 3.16
C ASN A 380 22.54 -24.84 1.83
N TRP A 381 21.28 -25.25 1.69
CA TRP A 381 20.74 -25.76 0.44
C TRP A 381 20.74 -24.68 -0.66
N VAL A 382 20.30 -23.46 -0.36
CA VAL A 382 20.32 -22.33 -1.31
C VAL A 382 21.75 -22.05 -1.77
N GLU A 383 22.72 -22.01 -0.87
CA GLU A 383 24.14 -21.74 -1.20
C GLU A 383 24.80 -22.89 -2.00
N THR A 384 24.28 -24.12 -1.88
CA THR A 384 24.91 -25.31 -2.47
C THR A 384 24.23 -25.79 -3.76
N ASN A 385 22.90 -25.69 -3.84
CA ASN A 385 22.09 -26.31 -4.89
C ASN A 385 21.26 -25.30 -5.71
N SER A 386 21.20 -24.03 -5.29
CA SER A 386 20.49 -22.96 -5.97
C SER A 386 21.30 -21.66 -5.84
N SER A 387 20.64 -20.50 -5.75
CA SER A 387 21.27 -19.22 -5.41
C SER A 387 20.25 -18.24 -4.85
N TRP A 388 20.73 -17.23 -4.12
CA TRP A 388 19.91 -16.10 -3.67
C TRP A 388 19.36 -15.24 -4.82
N ASP A 389 19.90 -15.40 -6.04
CA ASP A 389 19.43 -14.70 -7.23
C ASP A 389 18.17 -15.34 -7.85
N GLU A 390 17.81 -16.55 -7.43
CA GLU A 390 16.64 -17.27 -7.92
C GLU A 390 15.79 -17.90 -6.81
N THR A 391 16.22 -17.88 -5.55
CA THR A 391 15.44 -18.41 -4.42
C THR A 391 15.15 -17.32 -3.41
N MET A 392 13.86 -17.16 -3.07
CA MET A 392 13.41 -16.35 -1.94
C MET A 392 13.22 -17.24 -0.71
N VAL A 393 13.77 -16.82 0.43
CA VAL A 393 13.57 -17.45 1.73
C VAL A 393 12.92 -16.45 2.68
N MET A 394 11.82 -16.85 3.30
CA MET A 394 11.09 -16.08 4.32
C MET A 394 11.05 -16.85 5.64
N VAL A 395 11.23 -16.15 6.76
CA VAL A 395 11.21 -16.72 8.12
C VAL A 395 10.35 -15.86 9.02
N THR A 396 9.36 -16.45 9.69
CA THR A 396 8.42 -15.75 10.57
C THR A 396 7.73 -16.71 11.55
N GLY A 397 6.85 -16.21 12.41
CA GLY A 397 5.76 -16.98 13.01
C GLY A 397 4.41 -16.64 12.36
N ASP A 398 3.34 -17.23 12.86
CA ASP A 398 1.95 -16.95 12.48
C ASP A 398 1.23 -16.06 13.51
N HIS A 399 1.64 -16.13 14.78
CA HIS A 399 1.28 -15.25 15.91
C HIS A 399 2.30 -15.44 17.06
N GLU A 400 2.14 -14.73 18.18
CA GLU A 400 2.94 -14.95 19.40
C GLU A 400 2.12 -15.72 20.44
N THR A 401 2.74 -16.67 21.14
CA THR A 401 2.07 -17.48 22.18
C THR A 401 2.74 -17.39 23.55
N GLY A 402 1.92 -17.28 24.60
CA GLY A 402 2.37 -17.35 26.01
C GLY A 402 2.80 -16.02 26.62
N PHE A 403 2.92 -14.97 25.80
CA PHE A 403 3.28 -13.61 26.20
C PHE A 403 4.55 -13.54 27.05
N LEU A 404 5.63 -14.09 26.51
CA LEU A 404 6.89 -14.29 27.22
C LEU A 404 7.62 -12.95 27.43
N TRP A 405 7.88 -12.55 28.69
CA TRP A 405 8.62 -11.32 29.04
C TRP A 405 9.49 -11.51 30.29
N GLY A 406 10.29 -10.51 30.64
CA GLY A 406 11.01 -10.49 31.91
C GLY A 406 10.08 -10.33 33.11
N ALA A 407 10.55 -10.76 34.29
CA ALA A 407 9.81 -10.65 35.53
C ALA A 407 9.38 -9.21 35.84
N ASN A 408 8.25 -9.03 36.52
CA ASN A 408 7.66 -7.74 36.88
C ASN A 408 7.17 -6.87 35.71
N SER A 409 6.94 -7.44 34.53
CA SER A 409 6.19 -6.80 33.45
C SER A 409 4.69 -6.69 33.79
N GLY A 410 4.02 -5.64 33.31
CA GLY A 410 2.61 -5.34 33.59
C GLY A 410 2.29 -3.83 33.55
N GLY A 411 1.01 -3.47 33.43
CA GLY A 411 0.60 -2.07 33.31
C GLY A 411 1.17 -1.43 32.04
N SER A 412 2.04 -0.42 32.16
CA SER A 412 2.80 0.16 31.02
C SER A 412 4.26 -0.32 30.97
N THR A 413 4.63 -1.34 31.75
CA THR A 413 6.02 -1.80 31.90
C THR A 413 6.25 -3.12 31.16
N PHE A 414 7.27 -3.14 30.31
CA PHE A 414 7.74 -4.31 29.55
C PHE A 414 9.19 -4.57 29.92
N ASN A 415 9.44 -5.46 30.88
CA ASN A 415 10.81 -5.79 31.28
C ASN A 415 11.41 -6.82 30.31
N PRO A 416 12.64 -6.61 29.82
CA PRO A 416 13.28 -7.58 28.94
C PRO A 416 13.59 -8.89 29.67
N ILE A 417 13.61 -10.00 28.93
CA ILE A 417 14.13 -11.26 29.45
C ILE A 417 15.63 -11.14 29.75
N THR A 418 16.11 -11.87 30.76
CA THR A 418 17.50 -11.80 31.24
C THR A 418 18.36 -12.91 30.64
N ASP A 419 19.52 -12.55 30.09
CA ASP A 419 20.53 -13.51 29.66
C ASP A 419 21.23 -14.11 30.89
N ASN A 420 21.07 -15.42 31.10
CA ASN A 420 21.72 -16.17 32.17
C ASN A 420 23.02 -16.86 31.72
N GLY A 421 23.45 -16.62 30.48
CA GLY A 421 24.60 -17.25 29.84
C GLY A 421 24.25 -18.51 29.06
N ALA A 422 25.09 -18.81 28.06
CA ALA A 422 24.91 -19.96 27.17
C ALA A 422 24.78 -21.29 27.95
N GLY A 423 23.81 -22.10 27.57
CA GLY A 423 23.45 -23.36 28.22
C GLY A 423 22.56 -23.21 29.47
N ALA A 424 22.31 -21.99 29.95
CA ALA A 424 21.39 -21.71 31.04
C ALA A 424 20.05 -21.18 30.50
N VAL A 425 18.94 -21.65 31.07
CA VAL A 425 17.60 -21.14 30.72
C VAL A 425 17.54 -19.64 31.08
N PRO A 426 17.14 -18.75 30.15
CA PRO A 426 17.04 -17.32 30.41
C PRO A 426 16.08 -16.96 31.55
N GLY A 427 16.31 -15.81 32.18
CA GLY A 427 15.38 -15.26 33.17
C GLY A 427 14.15 -14.69 32.47
N MET A 428 13.10 -15.51 32.38
CA MET A 428 11.87 -15.21 31.65
C MET A 428 10.62 -15.63 32.43
N THR A 429 9.47 -15.04 32.09
CA THR A 429 8.19 -15.22 32.77
C THR A 429 7.08 -15.23 31.74
N TRP A 430 6.18 -16.21 31.86
CA TRP A 430 4.99 -16.34 31.03
C TRP A 430 3.85 -15.50 31.62
N TYR A 431 3.17 -14.72 30.78
CA TYR A 431 2.06 -13.84 31.18
C TYR A 431 0.72 -14.25 30.56
N SER A 432 0.72 -15.30 29.75
CA SER A 432 -0.46 -15.93 29.14
C SER A 432 -0.22 -17.44 29.01
N GLY A 433 -1.28 -18.18 28.74
CA GLY A 433 -1.21 -19.54 28.18
C GLY A 433 -1.94 -19.62 26.83
N ASP A 434 -2.21 -18.45 26.24
CA ASP A 434 -2.96 -18.23 25.00
C ASP A 434 -2.12 -17.36 24.06
N HIS A 435 -2.56 -17.21 22.82
CA HIS A 435 -1.92 -16.35 21.82
C HIS A 435 -2.00 -14.87 22.22
N THR A 436 -1.23 -14.02 21.52
CA THR A 436 -1.29 -12.56 21.65
C THR A 436 -1.19 -11.87 20.29
N ASN A 437 -1.64 -10.62 20.24
CA ASN A 437 -1.48 -9.68 19.13
C ASN A 437 -0.11 -8.97 19.16
N SER A 438 0.88 -9.49 19.87
CA SER A 438 2.24 -8.96 19.80
C SER A 438 2.75 -9.06 18.35
N LEU A 439 3.38 -7.99 17.84
CA LEU A 439 4.11 -8.11 16.58
C LEU A 439 5.14 -9.22 16.70
N ILE A 440 5.21 -10.03 15.66
CA ILE A 440 6.23 -11.07 15.50
C ILE A 440 7.33 -10.59 14.55
N GLY A 441 8.45 -11.29 14.52
CA GLY A 441 9.56 -10.97 13.62
C GLY A 441 9.35 -11.58 12.23
N PHE A 442 9.49 -10.77 11.19
CA PHE A 442 9.50 -11.22 9.79
C PHE A 442 10.86 -10.93 9.15
N TYR A 443 11.41 -11.94 8.47
CA TYR A 443 12.73 -11.89 7.85
C TYR A 443 12.68 -12.47 6.44
N ALA A 444 13.24 -11.77 5.46
CA ALA A 444 13.31 -12.27 4.08
C ALA A 444 14.64 -11.96 3.38
N LYS A 445 15.07 -12.88 2.51
CA LYS A 445 16.26 -12.74 1.69
C LYS A 445 16.08 -13.48 0.36
N GLY A 446 16.65 -12.92 -0.70
CA GLY A 446 16.75 -13.54 -2.02
C GLY A 446 15.94 -12.80 -3.07
N ALA A 447 15.76 -13.44 -4.22
CA ALA A 447 15.08 -12.87 -5.38
C ALA A 447 13.69 -12.34 -5.02
N GLY A 448 13.46 -11.04 -5.23
CA GLY A 448 12.15 -10.41 -5.04
C GLY A 448 11.84 -10.03 -3.60
N SER A 449 12.67 -10.42 -2.63
CA SER A 449 12.44 -10.10 -1.21
C SER A 449 12.44 -8.60 -0.93
N GLU A 450 13.14 -7.80 -1.74
CA GLU A 450 13.16 -6.34 -1.65
C GLU A 450 11.77 -5.68 -1.78
N LEU A 451 10.77 -6.37 -2.35
CA LEU A 451 9.39 -5.87 -2.42
C LEU A 451 8.78 -5.66 -1.03
N PHE A 452 9.20 -6.41 -0.01
CA PHE A 452 8.72 -6.21 1.37
C PHE A 452 9.05 -4.82 1.92
N GLU A 453 10.02 -4.10 1.36
CA GLU A 453 10.31 -2.71 1.72
C GLU A 453 9.17 -1.75 1.33
N LEU A 454 8.35 -2.10 0.32
CA LEU A 454 7.19 -1.31 -0.12
C LEU A 454 6.00 -1.49 0.83
N TYR A 455 5.79 -2.72 1.29
CA TYR A 455 4.68 -3.10 2.15
C TYR A 455 4.92 -2.78 3.63
N ALA A 456 6.17 -2.61 4.06
CA ALA A 456 6.48 -2.24 5.44
C ALA A 456 6.22 -0.73 5.70
N ASP A 457 5.03 -0.22 5.39
CA ASP A 457 4.69 1.21 5.43
C ASP A 457 4.13 1.67 6.80
N GLU A 458 3.71 0.73 7.64
CA GLU A 458 3.33 0.97 9.03
C GLU A 458 4.55 1.04 9.98
N ALA A 459 4.37 1.67 11.15
CA ALA A 459 5.44 1.84 12.12
C ALA A 459 4.99 1.63 13.58
N ASP A 460 5.79 0.85 14.31
CA ASP A 460 5.70 0.62 15.74
C ASP A 460 6.86 1.28 16.49
N SER A 461 6.57 1.90 17.64
CA SER A 461 7.55 2.67 18.41
C SER A 461 8.70 1.83 19.00
N VAL A 462 8.54 0.51 19.10
CA VAL A 462 9.55 -0.39 19.70
C VAL A 462 10.10 -1.37 18.67
N ARG A 463 9.26 -1.90 17.78
CA ARG A 463 9.62 -2.91 16.77
C ARG A 463 9.95 -2.33 15.40
N GLY A 464 9.74 -1.02 15.20
CA GLY A 464 10.06 -0.34 13.95
C GLY A 464 8.99 -0.57 12.89
N ARG A 465 9.40 -0.54 11.61
CA ARG A 465 8.48 -0.77 10.49
C ARG A 465 7.95 -2.20 10.51
N PHE A 466 6.69 -2.37 10.17
CA PHE A 466 6.06 -3.69 10.13
C PHE A 466 5.16 -3.86 8.91
N ILE A 467 4.94 -5.11 8.55
CA ILE A 467 4.03 -5.56 7.49
C ILE A 467 2.77 -6.19 8.09
N ASN A 468 1.70 -6.33 7.33
CA ASN A 468 0.60 -7.24 7.63
C ASN A 468 0.90 -8.64 7.08
N ASN A 469 0.46 -9.70 7.77
CA ASN A 469 0.71 -11.07 7.29
C ASN A 469 0.04 -11.39 5.93
N THR A 470 -0.98 -10.63 5.52
CA THR A 470 -1.54 -10.70 4.15
C THR A 470 -0.55 -10.29 3.06
N GLU A 471 0.38 -9.39 3.38
CA GLU A 471 1.35 -8.85 2.41
C GLU A 471 2.38 -9.90 2.02
N THR A 472 2.60 -10.91 2.87
CA THR A 472 3.46 -12.06 2.51
C THR A 472 2.92 -12.83 1.31
N ALA A 473 1.61 -13.02 1.24
CA ALA A 473 0.97 -13.61 0.07
C ALA A 473 0.96 -12.65 -1.12
N GLN A 474 0.71 -11.36 -0.89
CA GLN A 474 0.67 -10.35 -1.96
C GLN A 474 2.03 -10.26 -2.67
N VAL A 475 3.14 -10.16 -1.93
CA VAL A 475 4.49 -10.20 -2.53
C VAL A 475 4.71 -11.48 -3.33
N MET A 476 4.30 -12.64 -2.80
CA MET A 476 4.41 -13.90 -3.53
C MET A 476 3.54 -13.90 -4.80
N PHE A 477 2.35 -13.29 -4.80
CA PHE A 477 1.50 -13.17 -5.98
C PHE A 477 2.01 -12.14 -6.98
N ASP A 478 2.65 -11.09 -6.54
CA ASP A 478 3.25 -10.12 -7.45
C ASP A 478 4.38 -10.78 -8.22
N LEU A 479 5.24 -11.52 -7.50
CA LEU A 479 6.32 -12.29 -8.08
C LEU A 479 5.80 -13.47 -8.92
N TRP A 480 4.74 -14.15 -8.46
CA TRP A 480 4.06 -15.25 -9.15
C TRP A 480 2.55 -14.96 -9.31
N PRO A 481 2.11 -14.27 -10.38
CA PRO A 481 0.71 -13.83 -10.53
C PRO A 481 -0.31 -14.98 -10.68
N LYS A 482 -1.50 -14.82 -10.06
CA LYS A 482 -2.58 -15.82 -9.91
C LYS A 482 -3.17 -16.38 -11.23
N ALA A 483 -3.04 -15.65 -12.34
CA ALA A 483 -3.30 -16.05 -13.73
C ALA A 483 -2.66 -14.97 -14.64
N GLU A 484 -2.71 -15.07 -15.98
CA GLU A 484 -2.14 -14.07 -16.93
C GLU A 484 -2.59 -12.62 -16.62
N PHE A 485 -1.93 -11.95 -15.68
CA PHE A 485 -1.93 -10.51 -15.62
C PHE A 485 -1.23 -10.07 -16.90
N HIS A 486 -2.04 -9.60 -17.85
CA HIS A 486 -1.52 -8.90 -19.00
C HIS A 486 -0.60 -7.79 -18.48
N PRO A 487 0.52 -7.53 -19.18
CA PRO A 487 1.43 -6.46 -18.78
C PRO A 487 0.63 -5.19 -18.49
N VAL A 488 0.84 -4.60 -17.31
CA VAL A 488 0.08 -3.43 -16.87
C VAL A 488 0.18 -2.38 -17.97
N LYS A 489 -0.95 -1.94 -18.51
CA LYS A 489 -0.93 -1.06 -19.68
C LYS A 489 -0.65 0.36 -19.22
N VAL A 490 0.43 0.97 -19.72
CA VAL A 490 0.68 2.39 -19.49
C VAL A 490 -0.40 3.22 -20.20
N PRO A 491 -1.24 4.00 -19.49
CA PRO A 491 -2.23 4.83 -20.11
C PRO A 491 -1.55 5.96 -20.91
N LYS A 492 -2.03 6.22 -22.12
CA LYS A 492 -1.78 7.48 -22.83
C LYS A 492 -2.49 8.64 -22.12
N ASN A 493 -3.75 8.43 -21.73
CA ASN A 493 -4.60 9.43 -21.10
C ASN A 493 -5.02 9.00 -19.68
N ILE A 494 -4.98 9.92 -18.73
CA ILE A 494 -5.57 9.74 -17.40
C ILE A 494 -6.64 10.82 -17.20
N ILE A 495 -7.86 10.39 -16.95
CA ILE A 495 -8.99 11.27 -16.63
C ILE A 495 -9.43 10.95 -15.19
N TYR A 496 -9.25 11.93 -14.31
CA TYR A 496 -9.50 11.80 -12.88
C TYR A 496 -10.75 12.60 -12.49
N MET A 497 -11.81 11.90 -12.09
CA MET A 497 -13.11 12.50 -11.79
C MET A 497 -13.39 12.46 -10.29
N ILE A 498 -13.59 13.64 -9.68
CA ILE A 498 -13.80 13.82 -8.25
C ILE A 498 -15.19 14.40 -7.99
N SER A 499 -16.01 13.71 -7.21
CA SER A 499 -17.22 14.30 -6.61
C SER A 499 -16.87 14.75 -5.19
N ASP A 500 -16.61 16.04 -4.99
CA ASP A 500 -16.14 16.62 -3.71
C ASP A 500 -17.19 16.35 -2.63
N GLY A 501 -16.79 15.73 -1.52
CA GLY A 501 -17.69 15.35 -0.43
C GLY A 501 -18.52 14.05 -0.64
N MET A 502 -18.30 13.30 -1.73
CA MET A 502 -19.06 12.08 -2.05
C MET A 502 -18.73 10.88 -1.15
N GLY A 503 -19.72 10.37 -0.43
CA GLY A 503 -19.69 9.04 0.20
C GLY A 503 -20.54 7.99 -0.54
N TYR A 504 -20.51 6.74 -0.05
CA TYR A 504 -21.36 5.66 -0.58
C TYR A 504 -22.86 5.99 -0.54
N ASN A 505 -23.32 6.68 0.51
CA ASN A 505 -24.73 7.00 0.67
C ASN A 505 -25.18 8.16 -0.23
N HIS A 506 -24.28 9.04 -0.67
CA HIS A 506 -24.57 10.05 -1.70
C HIS A 506 -24.86 9.37 -3.05
N VAL A 507 -24.00 8.44 -3.47
CA VAL A 507 -24.21 7.62 -4.68
C VAL A 507 -25.53 6.86 -4.58
N LEU A 508 -25.72 6.08 -3.51
CA LEU A 508 -26.91 5.25 -3.34
C LEU A 508 -28.20 6.08 -3.26
N SER A 509 -28.17 7.26 -2.63
CA SER A 509 -29.34 8.15 -2.60
C SER A 509 -29.72 8.66 -3.99
N THR A 510 -28.71 8.91 -4.83
CA THR A 510 -28.89 9.31 -6.22
C THR A 510 -29.44 8.16 -7.05
N ASP A 511 -28.95 6.94 -6.83
CA ASP A 511 -29.43 5.74 -7.54
C ASP A 511 -30.89 5.45 -7.22
N TYR A 512 -31.27 5.52 -5.94
CA TYR A 512 -32.66 5.36 -5.51
C TYR A 512 -33.57 6.42 -6.13
N TYR A 513 -33.14 7.68 -6.13
CA TYR A 513 -33.91 8.74 -6.76
C TYR A 513 -34.04 8.55 -8.28
N GLN A 514 -32.98 8.15 -8.98
CA GLN A 514 -33.01 7.92 -10.43
C GLN A 514 -33.62 6.57 -10.83
N GLY A 515 -33.71 5.60 -9.91
CA GLY A 515 -34.12 4.22 -10.19
C GLY A 515 -33.12 3.42 -11.01
N LYS A 516 -31.83 3.82 -11.02
CA LYS A 516 -30.75 3.14 -11.75
C LYS A 516 -29.39 3.39 -11.07
N SER A 517 -28.49 2.41 -11.17
CA SER A 517 -27.06 2.60 -10.86
C SER A 517 -26.37 3.43 -11.95
N GLN A 518 -25.25 4.04 -11.57
CA GLN A 518 -24.37 4.83 -12.42
C GLN A 518 -23.37 3.95 -13.18
N ILE A 519 -22.89 4.46 -14.32
CA ILE A 519 -22.03 3.70 -15.23
C ILE A 519 -20.69 3.28 -14.60
N TYR A 520 -20.14 4.10 -13.69
CA TYR A 520 -18.87 3.83 -13.02
C TYR A 520 -18.98 2.75 -11.94
N GLU A 521 -20.17 2.50 -11.40
CA GLU A 521 -20.38 1.38 -10.47
C GLU A 521 -20.20 0.01 -11.14
N ALA A 522 -20.16 -0.04 -12.47
CA ALA A 522 -19.86 -1.24 -13.25
C ALA A 522 -18.37 -1.38 -13.64
N PHE A 523 -17.51 -0.44 -13.22
CA PHE A 523 -16.07 -0.52 -13.52
C PHE A 523 -15.42 -1.77 -12.89
N PRO A 524 -14.39 -2.35 -13.51
CA PRO A 524 -13.78 -3.60 -13.02
C PRO A 524 -13.03 -3.42 -11.70
N VAL A 525 -12.45 -2.24 -11.47
CA VAL A 525 -11.82 -1.89 -10.19
C VAL A 525 -12.86 -1.19 -9.34
N LYS A 526 -13.21 -1.81 -8.20
CA LYS A 526 -14.17 -1.26 -7.22
C LYS A 526 -13.62 -1.48 -5.83
N TYR A 527 -13.23 -0.39 -5.19
CA TYR A 527 -12.70 -0.39 -3.83
C TYR A 527 -13.36 0.72 -3.02
N ALA A 528 -13.10 0.71 -1.72
CA ALA A 528 -13.22 1.93 -0.93
C ALA A 528 -11.90 2.73 -1.00
N MET A 529 -11.94 3.96 -0.53
CA MET A 529 -10.74 4.76 -0.31
C MET A 529 -10.81 5.47 1.03
N SER A 530 -9.72 5.40 1.79
CA SER A 530 -9.54 6.12 3.03
C SER A 530 -8.94 7.50 2.76
N THR A 531 -9.51 8.52 3.41
CA THR A 531 -9.08 9.90 3.24
C THR A 531 -8.90 10.50 4.63
N TYR A 532 -7.72 11.07 4.87
CA TYR A 532 -7.37 11.72 6.13
C TYR A 532 -6.13 12.60 5.90
N SER A 533 -5.97 13.64 6.71
CA SER A 533 -4.80 14.51 6.71
C SER A 533 -3.74 14.02 7.71
N ALA A 534 -2.48 14.36 7.48
CA ALA A 534 -1.42 14.08 8.44
C ALA A 534 -1.62 14.88 9.75
N ALA A 535 -2.20 16.08 9.64
CA ALA A 535 -2.39 16.99 10.76
C ALA A 535 -3.63 17.88 10.61
N MET A 536 -4.25 18.15 11.75
CA MET A 536 -5.32 19.12 11.91
C MET A 536 -4.71 20.52 12.03
N GLY A 537 -4.68 21.25 10.91
CA GLY A 537 -4.28 22.66 10.83
C GLY A 537 -2.77 22.90 10.68
N ASP A 538 -2.40 24.18 10.59
CA ASP A 538 -1.03 24.64 10.29
C ASP A 538 0.02 24.17 11.32
N PRO A 539 1.00 23.34 10.94
CA PRO A 539 1.98 22.78 11.86
C PRO A 539 2.84 23.81 12.59
N THR A 540 3.01 25.00 12.01
CA THR A 540 3.79 26.10 12.58
C THR A 540 3.07 26.81 13.74
N LYS A 541 1.79 26.51 13.97
CA LYS A 541 0.95 27.10 15.02
C LYS A 541 0.57 26.10 16.12
N GLY A 542 1.16 24.90 16.10
CA GLY A 542 0.74 23.76 16.91
C GLY A 542 -0.40 23.00 16.22
N TYR A 543 -0.35 21.66 16.25
CA TYR A 543 -1.31 20.81 15.55
C TYR A 543 -1.57 19.51 16.32
N GLU A 544 -2.70 18.89 16.01
CA GLU A 544 -2.98 17.50 16.40
C GLU A 544 -2.85 16.61 15.16
N TYR A 545 -2.43 15.35 15.34
CA TYR A 545 -2.47 14.38 14.24
C TYR A 545 -3.91 14.16 13.78
N GLY A 546 -4.08 13.99 12.47
CA GLY A 546 -5.36 13.57 11.88
C GLY A 546 -5.77 12.19 12.39
N ALA A 547 -7.06 11.88 12.30
CA ALA A 547 -7.57 10.56 12.62
C ALA A 547 -7.75 9.78 11.31
N GLY A 548 -7.00 8.69 11.13
CA GLY A 548 -7.18 7.79 10.00
C GLY A 548 -8.46 6.95 10.11
N TYR A 549 -8.76 6.20 9.05
CA TYR A 549 -9.80 5.18 9.11
C TYR A 549 -9.32 3.98 9.95
N ASN A 550 -10.19 3.38 10.76
CA ASN A 550 -9.85 2.17 11.51
C ASN A 550 -11.03 1.18 11.47
N PRO A 551 -10.94 0.10 10.67
CA PRO A 551 -12.04 -0.86 10.51
C PRO A 551 -12.40 -1.58 11.82
N GLY A 552 -11.47 -1.70 12.78
CA GLY A 552 -11.69 -2.32 14.08
C GLY A 552 -12.51 -1.48 15.06
N ILE A 553 -12.61 -0.16 14.84
CA ILE A 553 -13.31 0.80 15.70
C ILE A 553 -14.62 1.28 15.06
N VAL A 554 -14.60 1.60 13.76
CA VAL A 554 -15.69 2.31 13.06
C VAL A 554 -17.05 1.68 13.31
N TRP A 555 -17.17 0.37 13.11
CA TRP A 555 -18.44 -0.35 13.24
C TRP A 555 -18.94 -0.55 14.69
N LYS A 556 -18.18 -0.07 15.68
CA LYS A 556 -18.54 -0.08 17.11
C LYS A 556 -18.81 1.32 17.66
N ASP A 557 -18.39 2.37 16.97
CA ASP A 557 -18.56 3.76 17.40
C ASP A 557 -18.94 4.61 16.18
N PHE A 558 -20.24 4.81 15.99
CA PHE A 558 -20.78 5.70 14.96
C PHE A 558 -20.23 7.13 15.08
N GLU A 559 -19.79 7.57 16.26
CA GLU A 559 -19.23 8.91 16.46
C GLU A 559 -17.74 8.97 16.09
N TYR A 560 -17.06 7.84 15.93
CA TYR A 560 -15.64 7.78 15.58
C TYR A 560 -15.35 8.52 14.27
N LEU A 561 -16.19 8.31 13.25
CA LEU A 561 -15.99 8.85 11.91
C LEU A 561 -16.12 10.39 11.85
N LYS A 562 -16.69 11.04 12.86
CA LYS A 562 -16.79 12.51 12.92
C LYS A 562 -15.54 13.17 13.54
N LYS A 563 -14.60 12.39 14.05
CA LYS A 563 -13.43 12.92 14.76
C LYS A 563 -12.34 13.27 13.75
N LYS A 564 -11.97 14.56 13.69
CA LYS A 564 -10.81 15.06 12.94
C LYS A 564 -10.81 14.68 11.45
N PRO A 565 -11.88 15.01 10.71
CA PRO A 565 -11.93 14.71 9.29
C PRO A 565 -10.95 15.59 8.49
N THR A 566 -10.47 15.06 7.36
CA THR A 566 -9.73 15.84 6.37
C THR A 566 -10.65 16.83 5.65
N ASP A 567 -10.10 17.95 5.18
CA ASP A 567 -10.77 18.81 4.19
C ASP A 567 -10.25 18.56 2.76
N SER A 568 -10.89 19.19 1.76
CA SER A 568 -10.59 18.99 0.33
C SER A 568 -9.13 19.31 -0.02
N ALA A 569 -8.50 20.28 0.65
CA ALA A 569 -7.14 20.75 0.35
C ALA A 569 -6.04 19.67 0.56
N PRO A 570 -5.85 19.11 1.76
CA PRO A 570 -4.92 18.00 1.99
C PRO A 570 -5.35 16.70 1.30
N ALA A 571 -6.66 16.49 1.09
CA ALA A 571 -7.15 15.30 0.39
C ALA A 571 -6.72 15.33 -1.09
N ALA A 572 -7.00 16.43 -1.79
CA ALA A 572 -6.56 16.64 -3.17
C ALA A 572 -5.03 16.68 -3.28
N THR A 573 -4.33 17.29 -2.32
CA THR A 573 -2.86 17.27 -2.28
C THR A 573 -2.33 15.83 -2.17
N ALA A 574 -2.91 14.99 -1.31
CA ALA A 574 -2.52 13.60 -1.21
C ALA A 574 -2.80 12.82 -2.51
N MET A 575 -3.96 13.06 -3.12
CA MET A 575 -4.39 12.42 -4.37
C MET A 575 -3.58 12.84 -5.60
N SER A 576 -2.96 14.02 -5.57
CA SER A 576 -2.18 14.55 -6.68
C SER A 576 -0.68 14.35 -6.52
N THR A 577 -0.17 14.29 -5.28
CA THR A 577 1.28 14.22 -4.96
C THR A 577 1.73 12.89 -4.35
N GLY A 578 0.80 12.10 -3.81
CA GLY A 578 1.08 10.86 -3.09
C GLY A 578 1.61 11.08 -1.67
N ILE A 579 1.52 12.30 -1.16
CA ILE A 579 2.05 12.69 0.15
C ILE A 579 0.95 13.36 0.99
N LYS A 580 0.76 12.87 2.20
CA LYS A 580 -0.14 13.48 3.19
C LYS A 580 0.40 14.83 3.67
N THR A 581 -0.51 15.77 3.92
CA THR A 581 -0.19 17.10 4.46
C THR A 581 -1.24 17.54 5.49
N TYR A 582 -1.21 18.80 5.92
CA TYR A 582 -2.09 19.34 6.94
C TYR A 582 -3.38 19.96 6.38
N ASN A 583 -4.45 19.99 7.17
CA ASN A 583 -5.71 20.62 6.76
C ASN A 583 -5.52 22.06 6.27
N GLY A 584 -6.07 22.35 5.10
CA GLY A 584 -5.93 23.61 4.39
C GLY A 584 -4.66 23.77 3.53
N ALA A 585 -3.77 22.80 3.43
CA ALA A 585 -2.59 22.88 2.54
C ALA A 585 -2.92 22.50 1.09
N ILE A 586 -2.35 23.23 0.12
CA ILE A 586 -2.52 23.00 -1.32
C ILE A 586 -1.14 22.68 -1.90
N GLY A 587 -0.92 21.46 -2.38
CA GLY A 587 0.30 21.11 -3.13
C GLY A 587 1.62 21.29 -2.35
N VAL A 588 1.58 21.30 -1.01
CA VAL A 588 2.78 21.49 -0.16
C VAL A 588 2.86 20.45 0.95
N ASP A 589 4.07 20.16 1.39
CA ASP A 589 4.34 19.24 2.50
C ASP A 589 4.06 19.88 3.88
N MET A 590 4.28 19.08 4.94
CA MET A 590 4.15 19.51 6.34
C MET A 590 5.05 20.69 6.74
N THR A 591 6.07 21.00 5.93
CA THR A 591 7.01 22.12 6.10
C THR A 591 6.76 23.28 5.14
N LYS A 592 5.63 23.25 4.42
CA LYS A 592 5.20 24.26 3.44
C LYS A 592 6.10 24.32 2.20
N GLN A 593 6.83 23.25 1.91
CA GLN A 593 7.59 23.15 0.67
C GLN A 593 6.71 22.58 -0.45
N PRO A 594 6.82 23.09 -1.69
CA PRO A 594 6.10 22.57 -2.85
C PRO A 594 6.35 21.07 -3.05
N LEU A 595 5.28 20.34 -3.35
CA LEU A 595 5.28 18.93 -3.70
C LEU A 595 4.91 18.75 -5.15
N THR A 596 5.67 17.96 -5.89
CA THR A 596 5.35 17.69 -7.30
C THR A 596 4.04 16.91 -7.41
N HIS A 597 3.10 17.42 -8.20
CA HIS A 597 1.81 16.77 -8.44
C HIS A 597 1.71 16.17 -9.86
N ILE A 598 0.74 15.27 -10.07
CA ILE A 598 0.54 14.52 -11.32
C ILE A 598 0.41 15.40 -12.57
N THR A 599 -0.17 16.60 -12.44
CA THR A 599 -0.27 17.54 -13.56
C THR A 599 1.10 18.03 -14.02
N GLU A 600 2.06 18.28 -13.11
CA GLU A 600 3.44 18.63 -13.49
C GLU A 600 4.14 17.43 -14.14
N ILE A 601 3.92 16.21 -13.63
CA ILE A 601 4.46 14.98 -14.23
C ILE A 601 3.96 14.81 -15.67
N ALA A 602 2.68 15.05 -15.92
CA ALA A 602 2.09 15.02 -17.26
C ALA A 602 2.74 16.08 -18.18
N GLN A 603 2.90 17.31 -17.69
CA GLN A 603 3.54 18.40 -18.43
C GLN A 603 5.01 18.11 -18.75
N LEU A 604 5.75 17.51 -17.82
CA LEU A 604 7.14 17.07 -18.04
C LEU A 604 7.24 16.00 -19.13
N LYS A 605 6.17 15.22 -19.34
CA LYS A 605 6.05 14.21 -20.39
C LYS A 605 5.48 14.76 -21.69
N GLY A 606 5.29 16.08 -21.77
CA GLY A 606 4.75 16.74 -22.94
C GLY A 606 3.30 16.35 -23.22
N LYS A 607 2.54 15.93 -22.20
CA LYS A 607 1.11 15.65 -22.29
C LYS A 607 0.31 16.93 -22.07
N ALA A 608 -0.87 17.01 -22.68
CA ALA A 608 -1.81 18.06 -22.40
C ALA A 608 -2.37 17.94 -20.99
N THR A 609 -2.65 19.06 -20.34
CA THR A 609 -3.14 19.09 -18.97
C THR A 609 -4.31 20.05 -18.79
N GLY A 610 -5.27 19.63 -17.98
CA GLY A 610 -6.40 20.47 -17.66
C GLY A 610 -7.08 20.14 -16.34
N VAL A 611 -7.77 21.14 -15.82
CA VAL A 611 -8.60 21.06 -14.61
C VAL A 611 -9.92 21.78 -14.86
N ILE A 612 -11.03 21.13 -14.54
CA ILE A 612 -12.36 21.74 -14.57
C ILE A 612 -13.14 21.43 -13.30
N THR A 613 -14.00 22.35 -12.89
CA THR A 613 -14.83 22.20 -11.68
C THR A 613 -16.18 22.88 -11.80
N SER A 614 -17.19 22.37 -11.09
CA SER A 614 -18.48 23.05 -10.92
C SER A 614 -18.47 24.18 -9.87
N VAL A 615 -17.36 24.39 -9.15
CA VAL A 615 -17.16 25.51 -8.21
C VAL A 615 -16.06 26.44 -8.71
N GLN A 616 -15.50 27.32 -7.88
CA GLN A 616 -14.44 28.22 -8.33
C GLN A 616 -13.19 27.44 -8.75
N PHE A 617 -12.55 27.80 -9.86
CA PHE A 617 -11.37 27.05 -10.32
C PHE A 617 -10.18 27.14 -9.34
N SER A 618 -10.10 28.20 -8.53
CA SER A 618 -9.12 28.34 -7.44
C SER A 618 -9.53 27.65 -6.13
N HIS A 619 -10.62 26.86 -6.12
CA HIS A 619 -11.06 26.09 -4.96
C HIS A 619 -10.04 24.98 -4.62
N ALA A 620 -10.18 24.39 -3.43
CA ALA A 620 -9.16 23.53 -2.85
C ALA A 620 -8.81 22.32 -3.71
N THR A 621 -9.81 21.57 -4.18
CA THR A 621 -9.60 20.35 -4.97
C THR A 621 -8.91 20.63 -6.32
N PRO A 622 -9.40 21.56 -7.18
CA PRO A 622 -8.74 21.84 -8.45
C PRO A 622 -7.37 22.49 -8.24
N ALA A 623 -7.21 23.33 -7.21
CA ALA A 623 -5.92 23.91 -6.86
C ALA A 623 -4.90 22.86 -6.37
N GLY A 624 -5.34 21.84 -5.63
CA GLY A 624 -4.48 20.75 -5.15
C GLY A 624 -3.81 19.95 -6.27
N PHE A 625 -4.33 20.03 -7.49
CA PHE A 625 -3.75 19.40 -8.68
C PHE A 625 -2.90 20.35 -9.54
N VAL A 626 -2.83 21.65 -9.24
CA VAL A 626 -2.21 22.65 -10.14
C VAL A 626 -1.32 23.68 -9.45
N ALA A 627 -1.48 23.91 -8.14
CA ALA A 627 -0.85 24.99 -7.41
C ALA A 627 -0.16 24.50 -6.12
N HIS A 628 0.73 25.33 -5.58
CA HIS A 628 1.47 25.10 -4.34
C HIS A 628 1.30 26.29 -3.39
N ASN A 629 0.40 26.14 -2.42
CA ASN A 629 0.12 27.18 -1.45
C ASN A 629 -0.02 26.63 -0.02
N ALA A 630 0.63 27.33 0.92
CA ALA A 630 0.54 26.99 2.35
C ALA A 630 -0.87 27.15 2.94
N SER A 631 -1.80 27.80 2.25
CA SER A 631 -3.19 27.89 2.68
C SER A 631 -4.16 27.98 1.51
N ARG A 632 -5.20 27.13 1.53
CA ARG A 632 -6.36 27.18 0.63
C ARG A 632 -7.11 28.52 0.64
N ASN A 633 -6.89 29.36 1.65
CA ASN A 633 -7.53 30.67 1.76
C ASN A 633 -6.85 31.75 0.90
N ASN A 634 -5.68 31.48 0.32
CA ASN A 634 -4.93 32.41 -0.52
C ASN A 634 -5.45 32.40 -1.97
N TYR A 635 -6.76 32.53 -2.16
CA TYR A 635 -7.43 32.35 -3.46
C TYR A 635 -6.86 33.21 -4.59
N ALA A 636 -6.50 34.47 -4.33
CA ALA A 636 -5.92 35.33 -5.35
C ALA A 636 -4.52 34.85 -5.77
N ASP A 637 -3.70 34.40 -4.81
CA ASP A 637 -2.36 33.89 -5.12
C ASP A 637 -2.45 32.54 -5.84
N ILE A 638 -3.34 31.65 -5.40
CA ILE A 638 -3.61 30.37 -6.05
C ILE A 638 -4.10 30.59 -7.49
N ALA A 639 -5.07 31.49 -7.68
CA ALA A 639 -5.56 31.80 -9.02
C ALA A 639 -4.46 32.38 -9.91
N ASN A 640 -3.61 33.26 -9.38
CA ASN A 640 -2.46 33.79 -10.12
C ASN A 640 -1.48 32.68 -10.52
N GLU A 641 -1.15 31.76 -9.62
CA GLU A 641 -0.29 30.61 -9.92
C GLU A 641 -0.90 29.72 -11.01
N MET A 642 -2.19 29.38 -10.89
CA MET A 642 -2.90 28.59 -11.90
C MET A 642 -2.93 29.29 -13.28
N ILE A 643 -3.12 30.61 -13.32
CA ILE A 643 -3.23 31.37 -14.57
C ILE A 643 -1.86 31.65 -15.21
N LEU A 644 -0.86 31.99 -14.39
CA LEU A 644 0.40 32.58 -14.84
C LEU A 644 1.54 31.56 -14.89
N ASP A 645 1.57 30.62 -13.94
CA ASP A 645 2.71 29.73 -13.72
C ASP A 645 2.42 28.28 -14.18
N SER A 646 1.14 27.88 -14.25
CA SER A 646 0.79 26.54 -14.74
C SER A 646 0.96 26.41 -16.26
N ARG A 647 1.30 25.20 -16.73
CA ARG A 647 1.30 24.83 -18.15
C ARG A 647 0.00 24.15 -18.61
N CYS A 648 -1.10 24.34 -17.87
CA CYS A 648 -2.40 23.80 -18.24
C CYS A 648 -2.94 24.45 -19.52
N GLN A 649 -3.45 23.63 -20.44
CA GLN A 649 -4.16 24.08 -21.62
C GLN A 649 -5.62 24.43 -21.29
N VAL A 650 -6.20 23.79 -20.27
CA VAL A 650 -7.59 24.02 -19.85
C VAL A 650 -7.67 24.31 -18.36
N ILE A 651 -8.30 25.43 -18.01
CA ILE A 651 -8.76 25.74 -16.65
C ILE A 651 -10.20 26.20 -16.75
N MET A 652 -11.17 25.52 -16.14
CA MET A 652 -12.55 25.99 -16.17
C MET A 652 -13.24 25.86 -14.81
N GLY A 653 -13.95 26.90 -14.39
CA GLY A 653 -14.71 26.92 -13.14
C GLY A 653 -15.30 28.28 -12.85
N CYS A 654 -16.17 28.36 -11.84
CA CYS A 654 -16.81 29.59 -11.38
C CYS A 654 -15.80 30.59 -10.77
N GLY A 655 -16.31 31.66 -10.17
CA GLY A 655 -15.49 32.74 -9.59
C GLY A 655 -15.66 34.07 -10.31
N HIS A 656 -16.67 34.20 -11.18
CA HIS A 656 -16.80 35.37 -12.05
C HIS A 656 -17.01 36.66 -11.23
N PRO A 657 -16.18 37.70 -11.43
CA PRO A 657 -16.27 38.92 -10.62
C PRO A 657 -17.53 39.74 -10.79
N ASP A 658 -18.13 39.67 -11.98
CA ASP A 658 -19.21 40.56 -12.41
C ASP A 658 -20.60 39.95 -12.18
N TYR A 659 -20.73 38.65 -11.88
CA TYR A 659 -22.03 37.93 -11.79
C TYR A 659 -22.25 37.28 -10.44
N ASN A 660 -23.47 37.24 -9.93
CA ASN A 660 -23.86 36.48 -8.72
C ASN A 660 -24.22 35.01 -9.06
N ASP A 661 -24.63 34.22 -8.06
CA ASP A 661 -25.06 32.81 -8.26
C ASP A 661 -26.43 32.64 -8.92
N ASN A 662 -27.12 33.74 -9.28
CA ASN A 662 -28.32 33.71 -10.10
C ASN A 662 -28.01 33.98 -11.59
N GLY A 663 -26.75 34.14 -11.96
CA GLY A 663 -26.35 34.53 -13.31
C GLY A 663 -26.65 36.00 -13.64
N GLU A 664 -26.85 36.84 -12.63
CA GLU A 664 -27.16 38.26 -12.77
C GLU A 664 -25.94 39.13 -12.46
N VAL A 665 -25.83 40.29 -13.13
CA VAL A 665 -24.71 41.21 -12.88
C VAL A 665 -24.81 41.81 -11.46
N ARG A 666 -23.74 41.70 -10.68
CA ARG A 666 -23.65 42.27 -9.33
C ARG A 666 -23.14 43.71 -9.33
N THR A 667 -23.53 44.50 -8.32
CA THR A 667 -23.13 45.91 -8.21
C THR A 667 -21.69 46.10 -7.74
N THR A 668 -21.20 45.20 -6.88
CA THR A 668 -19.83 45.21 -6.36
C THR A 668 -19.09 44.00 -6.87
N LYS A 669 -18.02 44.23 -7.64
CA LYS A 669 -17.23 43.16 -8.26
C LYS A 669 -16.38 42.43 -7.21
N ASP A 670 -16.21 41.13 -7.38
CA ASP A 670 -15.40 40.29 -6.49
C ASP A 670 -14.30 39.55 -7.28
N TYR A 671 -13.06 40.01 -7.16
CA TYR A 671 -11.94 39.44 -7.90
C TYR A 671 -11.18 38.34 -7.14
N LYS A 672 -11.69 37.92 -5.98
CA LYS A 672 -10.99 37.02 -5.05
C LYS A 672 -10.52 35.72 -5.71
N TYR A 673 -11.34 35.15 -6.61
CA TYR A 673 -11.10 33.82 -7.19
C TYR A 673 -10.43 33.86 -8.57
N VAL A 674 -10.07 35.06 -9.07
CA VAL A 674 -9.51 35.25 -10.42
C VAL A 674 -8.18 35.99 -10.43
N GLY A 675 -7.45 35.93 -9.31
CA GLY A 675 -6.12 36.51 -9.18
C GLY A 675 -6.08 38.00 -8.85
N GLY A 676 -7.24 38.64 -8.67
CA GLY A 676 -7.36 40.09 -8.48
C GLY A 676 -7.80 40.85 -9.74
N ASP A 677 -8.03 42.15 -9.59
CA ASP A 677 -8.56 43.00 -10.66
C ASP A 677 -7.55 43.18 -11.81
N VAL A 678 -6.26 43.29 -11.50
CA VAL A 678 -5.18 43.35 -12.49
C VAL A 678 -5.17 42.08 -13.35
N THR A 679 -5.19 40.91 -12.72
CA THR A 679 -5.15 39.62 -13.44
C THR A 679 -6.38 39.41 -14.31
N TRP A 680 -7.57 39.64 -13.75
CA TRP A 680 -8.82 39.52 -14.49
C TRP A 680 -8.90 40.46 -15.70
N ASN A 681 -8.49 41.73 -15.54
CA ASN A 681 -8.51 42.68 -16.65
C ASN A 681 -7.44 42.36 -17.71
N GLY A 682 -6.29 41.82 -17.31
CA GLY A 682 -5.26 41.33 -18.22
C GLY A 682 -5.74 40.14 -19.06
N LEU A 683 -6.43 39.18 -18.43
CA LEU A 683 -7.06 38.05 -19.11
C LEU A 683 -8.09 38.51 -20.15
N LYS A 684 -9.01 39.40 -19.78
CA LYS A 684 -10.01 39.97 -20.71
C LYS A 684 -9.38 40.73 -21.88
N ALA A 685 -8.23 41.34 -21.67
CA ALA A 685 -7.51 42.07 -22.70
C ALA A 685 -6.62 41.18 -23.58
N GLY A 686 -6.54 39.87 -23.31
CA GLY A 686 -5.65 38.95 -24.01
C GLY A 686 -4.16 39.30 -23.83
N GLN A 687 -3.80 39.79 -22.65
CA GLN A 687 -2.41 40.18 -22.37
C GLN A 687 -1.51 38.97 -22.17
N THR A 688 -0.31 39.04 -22.74
CA THR A 688 0.75 38.04 -22.55
C THR A 688 1.59 38.30 -21.31
N THR A 689 1.51 39.49 -20.71
CA THR A 689 2.18 39.85 -19.45
C THR A 689 1.18 40.48 -18.51
N ILE A 690 0.98 39.84 -17.36
CA ILE A 690 -0.01 40.19 -16.36
C ILE A 690 0.70 40.24 -15.01
N ASN A 691 0.51 41.33 -14.27
CA ASN A 691 1.17 41.55 -12.97
C ASN A 691 2.71 41.41 -12.99
N GLY A 692 3.35 41.71 -14.14
CA GLY A 692 4.80 41.58 -14.32
C GLY A 692 5.29 40.17 -14.66
N ASN A 693 4.41 39.17 -14.68
CA ASN A 693 4.70 37.81 -15.11
C ASN A 693 4.22 37.59 -16.54
N THR A 694 5.04 36.94 -17.36
CA THR A 694 4.66 36.56 -18.71
C THR A 694 3.96 35.20 -18.66
N VAL A 695 2.81 35.08 -19.32
CA VAL A 695 2.09 33.80 -19.44
C VAL A 695 3.00 32.77 -20.10
N GLU A 696 3.01 31.54 -19.58
CA GLU A 696 3.87 30.45 -20.05
C GLU A 696 3.74 30.15 -21.57
N ASP A 697 4.88 29.83 -22.18
CA ASP A 697 5.03 29.27 -23.52
C ASP A 697 4.93 27.75 -23.41
N ILE A 698 3.76 27.19 -23.70
CA ILE A 698 3.45 25.79 -23.39
C ILE A 698 4.01 24.83 -24.44
N ASP A 699 4.11 25.26 -25.71
CA ASP A 699 4.59 24.45 -26.83
C ASP A 699 6.08 24.67 -27.19
N GLY A 700 6.72 25.65 -26.56
CA GLY A 700 8.13 25.93 -26.72
C GLY A 700 8.47 26.62 -28.04
N ASP A 701 7.50 27.27 -28.68
CA ASP A 701 7.70 28.02 -29.93
C ASP A 701 8.47 29.35 -29.74
N GLY A 702 8.74 29.72 -28.49
CA GLY A 702 9.46 30.91 -28.08
C GLY A 702 8.55 32.12 -27.83
N GLY A 703 7.22 31.95 -27.86
CA GLY A 703 6.22 32.97 -27.60
C GLY A 703 5.21 32.57 -26.50
N PRO A 704 4.69 33.53 -25.71
CA PRO A 704 3.69 33.24 -24.69
C PRO A 704 2.34 32.85 -25.30
N ASP A 705 1.73 31.78 -24.79
CA ASP A 705 0.42 31.30 -25.27
C ASP A 705 -0.73 31.97 -24.50
N VAL A 706 -1.39 32.94 -25.14
CA VAL A 706 -2.48 33.71 -24.54
C VAL A 706 -3.70 32.83 -24.26
N TRP A 707 -4.30 33.05 -23.09
CA TRP A 707 -5.58 32.45 -22.72
C TRP A 707 -6.74 32.93 -23.61
N ALA A 708 -7.48 32.00 -24.20
CA ALA A 708 -8.82 32.28 -24.71
C ALA A 708 -9.83 32.25 -23.55
N LEU A 709 -10.31 33.42 -23.14
CA LEU A 709 -11.33 33.53 -22.10
C LEU A 709 -12.72 33.17 -22.64
N VAL A 710 -13.42 32.28 -21.94
CA VAL A 710 -14.76 31.81 -22.28
C VAL A 710 -15.70 32.00 -21.09
N GLU A 711 -16.76 32.78 -21.28
CA GLU A 711 -17.70 33.15 -20.19
C GLU A 711 -19.14 32.71 -20.50
N ASP A 712 -19.56 32.80 -21.77
CA ASP A 712 -20.92 32.49 -22.21
C ASP A 712 -21.11 31.00 -22.48
N ARG A 713 -22.25 30.42 -22.06
CA ARG A 713 -22.58 29.01 -22.33
C ARG A 713 -22.50 28.65 -23.81
N SER A 714 -22.92 29.54 -24.72
CA SER A 714 -22.81 29.29 -26.17
C SER A 714 -21.36 29.14 -26.65
N ALA A 715 -20.40 29.81 -26.00
CA ALA A 715 -18.99 29.67 -26.29
C ALA A 715 -18.41 28.37 -25.70
N PHE A 716 -18.86 27.94 -24.51
CA PHE A 716 -18.56 26.58 -24.01
C PHE A 716 -19.11 25.51 -24.97
N GLN A 717 -20.35 25.65 -25.44
CA GLN A 717 -20.96 24.75 -26.41
C GLN A 717 -20.22 24.75 -27.76
N ALA A 718 -19.72 25.91 -28.20
CA ALA A 718 -18.90 25.99 -29.42
C ALA A 718 -17.56 25.24 -29.28
N LEU A 719 -17.00 25.14 -28.08
CA LEU A 719 -15.79 24.34 -27.82
C LEU A 719 -16.05 22.83 -27.86
N VAL A 720 -17.30 22.36 -27.76
CA VAL A 720 -17.63 20.92 -27.78
C VAL A 720 -17.38 20.30 -29.16
N GLN A 721 -17.60 21.03 -30.25
CA GLN A 721 -17.42 20.55 -31.62
C GLN A 721 -16.87 21.68 -32.50
N GLY A 722 -15.55 21.72 -32.70
CA GLY A 722 -14.92 22.75 -33.53
C GLY A 722 -13.40 22.86 -33.33
N THR A 723 -12.78 23.79 -34.06
CA THR A 723 -11.38 24.17 -33.86
C THR A 723 -11.22 24.81 -32.49
N THR A 724 -10.28 24.31 -31.69
CA THR A 724 -10.05 24.77 -30.33
C THR A 724 -8.84 25.72 -30.23
N PRO A 725 -8.88 26.71 -29.33
CA PRO A 725 -7.69 27.51 -28.98
C PRO A 725 -6.61 26.66 -28.32
N LYS A 726 -5.34 27.12 -28.37
CA LYS A 726 -4.21 26.45 -27.69
C LYS A 726 -4.39 26.39 -26.16
N ARG A 727 -4.87 27.48 -25.55
CA ARG A 727 -5.21 27.58 -24.12
C ARG A 727 -6.59 28.18 -23.93
N VAL A 728 -7.37 27.61 -23.03
CA VAL A 728 -8.72 28.05 -22.71
C VAL A 728 -8.87 28.23 -21.20
N ILE A 729 -9.32 29.41 -20.79
CA ILE A 729 -9.79 29.65 -19.43
C ILE A 729 -11.29 29.92 -19.46
N GLY A 730 -12.06 29.03 -18.85
CA GLY A 730 -13.51 29.11 -18.77
C GLY A 730 -13.95 29.67 -17.42
N VAL A 731 -14.56 30.85 -17.39
CA VAL A 731 -15.15 31.44 -16.17
C VAL A 731 -16.62 31.73 -16.44
N PRO A 732 -17.52 30.74 -16.24
CA PRO A 732 -18.95 30.92 -16.43
C PRO A 732 -19.49 32.11 -15.66
N LYS A 733 -20.58 32.72 -16.16
CA LYS A 733 -21.29 33.84 -15.52
C LYS A 733 -22.03 33.42 -14.24
N ALA A 734 -21.29 32.92 -13.25
CA ALA A 734 -21.73 32.48 -11.93
C ALA A 734 -20.63 32.77 -10.89
N ALA A 735 -21.05 33.09 -9.67
CA ALA A 735 -20.13 33.56 -8.62
C ALA A 735 -19.33 32.43 -7.98
N THR A 736 -20.02 31.38 -7.54
CA THR A 736 -19.45 30.37 -6.66
C THR A 736 -19.66 28.96 -7.15
N THR A 737 -20.86 28.61 -7.59
CA THR A 737 -21.18 27.27 -8.11
C THR A 737 -21.93 27.40 -9.44
N LEU A 738 -21.87 26.37 -10.30
CA LEU A 738 -22.60 26.41 -11.57
C LEU A 738 -24.11 26.50 -11.34
N GLN A 739 -24.65 25.73 -10.40
CA GLN A 739 -26.09 25.60 -10.23
C GLN A 739 -26.53 25.54 -8.76
N GLN A 740 -25.80 24.88 -7.85
CA GLN A 740 -26.22 24.67 -6.45
C GLN A 740 -26.66 25.94 -5.70
N ALA A 741 -25.92 27.04 -5.83
CA ALA A 741 -26.10 28.26 -5.02
C ALA A 741 -27.20 29.20 -5.56
N ARG A 742 -27.89 28.82 -6.65
CA ARG A 742 -28.98 29.62 -7.23
C ARG A 742 -30.12 29.84 -6.22
N GLN A 743 -30.62 31.07 -6.15
CA GLN A 743 -31.67 31.42 -5.19
C GLN A 743 -32.98 30.68 -5.46
N GLY A 744 -33.62 30.21 -4.38
CA GLY A 744 -34.84 29.40 -4.41
C GLY A 744 -35.55 29.38 -3.05
N VAL A 745 -36.48 28.44 -2.84
CA VAL A 745 -37.20 28.33 -1.57
C VAL A 745 -36.23 27.96 -0.44
N ALA A 746 -36.07 28.85 0.54
CA ALA A 746 -35.23 28.59 1.71
C ALA A 746 -35.91 27.57 2.63
N TYR A 747 -35.34 26.36 2.73
CA TYR A 747 -35.82 25.33 3.64
C TYR A 747 -34.87 25.14 4.84
N PRO A 748 -35.40 24.84 6.04
CA PRO A 748 -34.58 24.55 7.21
C PRO A 748 -33.82 23.22 7.04
N ALA A 749 -32.53 23.25 7.35
CA ALA A 749 -31.64 22.09 7.28
C ALA A 749 -32.07 20.94 8.22
N GLY A 750 -31.96 19.68 7.77
CA GLY A 750 -31.57 18.58 8.66
C GLY A 750 -32.56 17.44 9.00
N ILE A 751 -33.82 17.40 8.54
CA ILE A 751 -34.70 16.22 8.80
C ILE A 751 -35.59 15.96 7.59
N TYR A 752 -35.54 14.75 6.99
CA TYR A 752 -36.50 14.30 5.99
C TYR A 752 -37.85 13.92 6.63
N ASP A 753 -38.89 14.72 6.41
CA ASP A 753 -40.27 14.50 6.90
C ASP A 753 -41.18 14.13 5.70
N PRO A 754 -41.49 12.83 5.50
CA PRO A 754 -42.35 12.40 4.40
C PRO A 754 -43.81 12.84 4.56
N SER A 755 -44.21 13.41 5.71
CA SER A 755 -45.56 13.94 5.95
C SER A 755 -45.69 15.44 5.64
N GLN A 756 -44.60 16.12 5.31
CA GLN A 756 -44.57 17.52 4.89
C GLN A 756 -43.99 17.65 3.47
N PRO A 757 -44.83 17.72 2.42
CA PRO A 757 -44.37 17.96 1.07
C PRO A 757 -43.83 19.40 0.96
N GLY A 758 -42.51 19.54 1.03
CA GLY A 758 -41.81 20.83 0.97
C GLY A 758 -40.34 20.73 1.35
N GLN A 759 -39.63 19.71 0.85
CA GLN A 759 -38.19 19.61 0.96
C GLN A 759 -37.69 19.53 -0.46
N GLU A 760 -36.92 20.53 -0.90
CA GLU A 760 -36.66 20.77 -2.31
C GLU A 760 -36.28 19.47 -3.02
N LYS A 761 -37.10 19.04 -3.99
CA LYS A 761 -36.76 17.88 -4.82
C LYS A 761 -35.69 18.28 -5.84
N PRO A 762 -34.84 17.35 -6.29
CA PRO A 762 -33.96 17.61 -7.42
C PRO A 762 -34.73 18.24 -8.59
N GLY A 763 -34.25 19.37 -9.11
CA GLY A 763 -34.86 20.12 -10.21
C GLY A 763 -36.08 20.99 -9.87
N GLU A 764 -36.47 21.13 -8.60
CA GLU A 764 -37.61 21.97 -8.21
C GLU A 764 -37.35 23.46 -8.47
N VAL A 765 -36.14 23.95 -8.18
CA VAL A 765 -35.68 25.25 -8.65
C VAL A 765 -35.03 25.07 -10.02
N SER A 766 -35.53 25.80 -11.02
CA SER A 766 -35.02 25.70 -12.39
C SER A 766 -33.54 26.04 -12.48
N PHE A 767 -32.83 25.31 -13.33
CA PHE A 767 -31.43 25.57 -13.66
C PHE A 767 -31.29 26.90 -14.40
N ILE A 768 -30.16 27.59 -14.19
CA ILE A 768 -29.84 28.82 -14.90
C ILE A 768 -29.38 28.44 -16.31
N GLY A 769 -30.27 28.59 -17.29
CA GLY A 769 -30.03 28.15 -18.67
C GLY A 769 -28.84 28.83 -19.36
N THR A 770 -28.38 29.98 -18.88
CA THR A 770 -27.22 30.72 -19.42
C THR A 770 -25.87 30.26 -18.84
N VAL A 771 -25.87 29.40 -17.82
CA VAL A 771 -24.67 28.83 -17.22
C VAL A 771 -24.46 27.42 -17.82
N PRO A 772 -23.25 27.07 -18.28
CA PRO A 772 -22.96 25.74 -18.79
C PRO A 772 -23.11 24.65 -17.73
N THR A 773 -23.34 23.42 -18.17
CA THR A 773 -23.28 22.25 -17.28
C THR A 773 -21.85 21.74 -17.14
N LEU A 774 -21.58 20.96 -16.08
CA LEU A 774 -20.28 20.28 -15.93
C LEU A 774 -20.03 19.31 -17.10
N GLU A 775 -21.09 18.68 -17.63
CA GLU A 775 -21.04 17.85 -18.84
C GLU A 775 -20.55 18.64 -20.07
N GLU A 776 -21.08 19.85 -20.30
CA GLU A 776 -20.64 20.72 -21.40
C GLU A 776 -19.18 21.14 -21.24
N MET A 777 -18.76 21.47 -20.01
CA MET A 777 -17.36 21.81 -19.69
C MET A 777 -16.42 20.61 -19.89
N ALA A 778 -16.83 19.40 -19.48
CA ALA A 778 -16.06 18.17 -19.68
C ALA A 778 -15.85 17.87 -21.17
N LYS A 779 -16.90 17.95 -21.98
CA LYS A 779 -16.79 17.74 -23.43
C LYS A 779 -15.91 18.80 -24.10
N ALA A 780 -16.03 20.07 -23.69
CA ALA A 780 -15.17 21.14 -24.19
C ALA A 780 -13.69 20.91 -23.82
N ALA A 781 -13.40 20.56 -22.57
CA ALA A 781 -12.05 20.27 -22.11
C ALA A 781 -11.42 19.10 -22.88
N LEU A 782 -12.17 18.01 -23.06
CA LEU A 782 -11.72 16.86 -23.85
C LEU A 782 -11.39 17.25 -25.30
N ASN A 783 -12.25 18.05 -25.97
CA ASN A 783 -11.98 18.50 -27.34
C ASN A 783 -10.76 19.45 -27.44
N VAL A 784 -10.45 20.22 -26.39
CA VAL A 784 -9.23 21.06 -26.37
C VAL A 784 -7.98 20.19 -26.20
N LEU A 785 -8.01 19.23 -25.26
CA LEU A 785 -6.85 18.43 -24.86
C LEU A 785 -6.54 17.26 -25.82
N ASP A 786 -7.54 16.72 -26.53
CA ASP A 786 -7.37 15.59 -27.47
C ASP A 786 -6.45 15.90 -28.67
N ASN A 787 -6.13 17.19 -28.88
CA ASN A 787 -5.19 17.60 -29.91
C ASN A 787 -3.74 17.15 -29.65
N ASP A 788 -3.40 16.73 -28.42
CA ASP A 788 -2.02 16.37 -28.07
C ASP A 788 -1.73 14.88 -28.36
N PRO A 789 -0.78 14.58 -29.26
CA PRO A 789 -0.45 13.21 -29.62
C PRO A 789 0.15 12.41 -28.45
N ASN A 790 0.71 13.06 -27.43
CA ASN A 790 1.31 12.40 -26.26
C ASN A 790 0.25 11.98 -25.23
N GLY A 791 -1.00 12.42 -25.40
CA GLY A 791 -2.12 12.17 -24.48
C GLY A 791 -2.31 13.27 -23.45
N MET A 792 -3.18 13.01 -22.46
CA MET A 792 -3.61 14.03 -21.51
C MET A 792 -3.67 13.57 -20.05
N PHE A 793 -3.54 14.53 -19.12
CA PHE A 793 -4.09 14.46 -17.78
C PHE A 793 -5.25 15.45 -17.65
N LEU A 794 -6.44 14.99 -17.27
CA LEU A 794 -7.60 15.85 -17.05
C LEU A 794 -8.23 15.53 -15.69
N MET A 795 -8.29 16.54 -14.81
CA MET A 795 -9.06 16.47 -13.57
C MET A 795 -10.42 17.15 -13.75
N ILE A 796 -11.50 16.47 -13.35
CA ILE A 796 -12.89 16.95 -13.45
C ILE A 796 -13.53 16.86 -12.08
N GLU A 797 -14.03 17.97 -11.56
CA GLU A 797 -14.64 18.04 -10.24
C GLU A 797 -16.13 18.43 -10.26
N GLY A 798 -16.98 17.64 -9.60
CA GLY A 798 -18.27 18.08 -9.10
C GLY A 798 -18.12 18.67 -7.69
N GLY A 799 -17.72 19.94 -7.57
CA GLY A 799 -17.37 20.54 -6.27
C GLY A 799 -18.57 20.91 -5.39
N ALA A 800 -19.76 21.09 -5.99
CA ALA A 800 -20.93 21.59 -5.28
C ALA A 800 -21.70 20.50 -4.48
N ILE A 801 -21.32 19.23 -4.61
CA ILE A 801 -21.86 18.12 -3.80
C ILE A 801 -21.49 18.33 -2.32
N ASP A 802 -20.24 18.70 -2.04
CA ASP A 802 -19.75 19.05 -0.71
C ASP A 802 -20.51 20.25 -0.13
N TRP A 803 -20.71 21.30 -0.92
CA TRP A 803 -21.41 22.51 -0.50
C TRP A 803 -22.88 22.24 -0.14
N ALA A 804 -23.55 21.42 -0.97
CA ALA A 804 -24.91 20.96 -0.68
C ALA A 804 -24.95 20.09 0.60
N SER A 805 -23.92 19.28 0.83
CA SER A 805 -23.80 18.40 2.02
C SER A 805 -23.53 19.20 3.29
N HIS A 806 -22.63 20.18 3.29
CA HIS A 806 -22.45 21.13 4.40
C HIS A 806 -23.75 21.84 4.77
N ALA A 807 -24.55 22.21 3.77
CA ALA A 807 -25.85 22.84 3.96
C ALA A 807 -26.98 21.85 4.27
N ASN A 808 -26.71 20.54 4.28
CA ASN A 808 -27.69 19.45 4.43
C ASN A 808 -28.88 19.56 3.45
N GLN A 809 -28.59 19.99 2.21
CA GLN A 809 -29.56 20.19 1.14
C GLN A 809 -29.72 18.92 0.29
N SER A 810 -30.49 17.97 0.80
CA SER A 810 -30.75 16.66 0.18
C SER A 810 -31.05 16.69 -1.32
N GLY A 811 -31.96 17.57 -1.78
CA GLY A 811 -32.31 17.66 -3.20
C GLY A 811 -31.22 18.26 -4.07
N ARG A 812 -30.50 19.27 -3.56
CA ARG A 812 -29.35 19.88 -4.25
C ARG A 812 -28.19 18.92 -4.35
N MET A 813 -27.93 18.16 -3.29
CA MET A 813 -26.88 17.15 -3.28
C MET A 813 -27.13 16.09 -4.35
N ILE A 814 -28.35 15.53 -4.41
CA ILE A 814 -28.72 14.54 -5.45
C ILE A 814 -28.63 15.18 -6.84
N GLU A 815 -29.08 16.42 -7.01
CA GLU A 815 -29.01 17.13 -8.28
C GLU A 815 -27.58 17.35 -8.78
N GLU A 816 -26.68 17.80 -7.91
CA GLU A 816 -25.26 17.99 -8.23
C GLU A 816 -24.57 16.64 -8.51
N GLN A 817 -24.90 15.59 -7.75
CA GLN A 817 -24.42 14.24 -8.03
C GLN A 817 -24.92 13.73 -9.40
N MET A 818 -26.16 14.05 -9.80
CA MET A 818 -26.68 13.75 -11.14
C MET A 818 -25.94 14.52 -12.25
N GLU A 819 -25.56 15.79 -12.02
CA GLU A 819 -24.71 16.56 -12.95
C GLU A 819 -23.30 15.97 -13.08
N PHE A 820 -22.69 15.55 -11.97
CA PHE A 820 -21.41 14.83 -11.98
C PHE A 820 -21.53 13.51 -12.75
N ASN A 821 -22.57 12.72 -12.51
CA ASN A 821 -22.79 11.45 -13.23
C ASN A 821 -22.95 11.67 -14.74
N ARG A 822 -23.61 12.76 -15.19
CA ARG A 822 -23.66 13.15 -16.62
C ARG A 822 -22.28 13.46 -17.18
N ALA A 823 -21.43 14.14 -16.43
CA ALA A 823 -20.05 14.38 -16.84
C ALA A 823 -19.26 13.06 -16.96
N VAL A 824 -19.48 12.09 -16.06
CA VAL A 824 -18.84 10.76 -16.16
C VAL A 824 -19.33 10.01 -17.40
N GLU A 825 -20.64 10.03 -17.68
CA GLU A 825 -21.21 9.46 -18.90
C GLU A 825 -20.61 10.11 -20.16
N ALA A 826 -20.38 11.44 -20.15
CA ALA A 826 -19.72 12.14 -21.26
C ALA A 826 -18.25 11.72 -21.46
N VAL A 827 -17.49 11.56 -20.36
CA VAL A 827 -16.11 11.07 -20.41
C VAL A 827 -16.07 9.64 -20.95
N VAL A 828 -16.90 8.74 -20.43
CA VAL A 828 -16.99 7.35 -20.92
C VAL A 828 -17.33 7.33 -22.41
N ASN A 829 -18.34 8.10 -22.83
CA ASN A 829 -18.70 8.20 -24.25
C ASN A 829 -17.55 8.73 -25.12
N TRP A 830 -16.76 9.69 -24.61
CA TRP A 830 -15.58 10.17 -25.31
C TRP A 830 -14.51 9.09 -25.42
N VAL A 831 -14.24 8.32 -24.36
CA VAL A 831 -13.30 7.19 -24.40
C VAL A 831 -13.73 6.16 -25.43
N GLU A 832 -15.02 5.81 -25.49
CA GLU A 832 -15.54 4.82 -26.45
C GLU A 832 -15.54 5.33 -27.91
N THR A 833 -15.56 6.65 -28.12
CA THR A 833 -15.72 7.25 -29.47
C THR A 833 -14.41 7.79 -30.04
N ASN A 834 -13.56 8.41 -29.23
CA ASN A 834 -12.37 9.14 -29.66
C ASN A 834 -11.05 8.53 -29.15
N SER A 835 -11.11 7.64 -28.15
CA SER A 835 -9.96 6.92 -27.61
C SER A 835 -10.30 5.43 -27.48
N ASN A 836 -9.75 4.74 -26.49
CA ASN A 836 -10.13 3.39 -26.09
C ASN A 836 -9.61 3.03 -24.69
N TRP A 837 -10.17 1.99 -24.07
CA TRP A 837 -9.76 1.52 -22.74
C TRP A 837 -8.35 0.91 -22.66
N ASN A 838 -7.68 0.61 -23.78
CA ASN A 838 -6.29 0.16 -23.76
C ASN A 838 -5.27 1.30 -23.68
N GLU A 839 -5.71 2.55 -23.81
CA GLU A 839 -4.84 3.73 -23.72
C GLU A 839 -5.39 4.81 -22.77
N THR A 840 -6.64 4.72 -22.31
CA THR A 840 -7.22 5.68 -21.37
C THR A 840 -7.60 5.01 -20.06
N MET A 841 -7.14 5.59 -18.95
CA MET A 841 -7.60 5.30 -17.60
C MET A 841 -8.62 6.35 -17.15
N VAL A 842 -9.75 5.90 -16.62
CA VAL A 842 -10.74 6.77 -15.96
C VAL A 842 -10.85 6.34 -14.51
N ILE A 843 -10.66 7.30 -13.59
CA ILE A 843 -10.85 7.13 -12.14
C ILE A 843 -12.05 7.98 -11.72
N VAL A 844 -12.95 7.40 -10.93
CA VAL A 844 -14.13 8.08 -10.37
C VAL A 844 -14.17 7.85 -8.86
N THR A 845 -14.09 8.92 -8.08
CA THR A 845 -14.08 8.85 -6.61
C THR A 845 -14.49 10.19 -5.99
N GLY A 846 -14.47 10.28 -4.67
CA GLY A 846 -14.50 11.55 -3.94
C GLY A 846 -13.10 11.92 -3.44
N ASP A 847 -12.96 13.04 -2.76
CA ASP A 847 -11.76 13.40 -2.02
C ASP A 847 -11.93 13.24 -0.51
N HIS A 848 -13.16 13.38 0.00
CA HIS A 848 -13.62 13.00 1.34
C HIS A 848 -15.15 12.81 1.36
N GLU A 849 -15.69 12.37 2.51
CA GLU A 849 -17.15 12.34 2.72
C GLU A 849 -17.61 13.59 3.48
N CYS A 850 -18.76 14.15 3.10
CA CYS A 850 -19.36 15.30 3.76
C CYS A 850 -20.81 15.06 4.23
N GLY A 851 -21.13 15.52 5.44
CA GLY A 851 -22.48 15.50 6.02
C GLY A 851 -22.83 14.23 6.81
N TYR A 852 -22.01 13.18 6.71
CA TYR A 852 -22.20 11.90 7.38
C TYR A 852 -23.61 11.32 7.18
N LEU A 853 -23.99 11.17 5.91
CA LEU A 853 -25.34 10.81 5.49
C LEU A 853 -25.65 9.33 5.77
N TRP A 854 -26.72 9.04 6.51
CA TRP A 854 -27.18 7.67 6.80
C TRP A 854 -28.70 7.57 6.82
N GLY A 855 -29.25 6.37 7.02
CA GLY A 855 -30.67 6.19 7.28
C GLY A 855 -31.07 6.70 8.67
N PRO A 856 -32.36 7.01 8.89
CA PRO A 856 -32.82 7.43 10.21
C PRO A 856 -32.56 6.36 11.28
N ASN A 857 -32.28 6.81 12.50
CA ASN A 857 -31.96 5.99 13.68
C ASN A 857 -30.55 5.36 13.69
N ALA A 858 -29.63 5.78 12.83
CA ALA A 858 -28.20 5.54 13.06
C ALA A 858 -27.70 6.27 14.33
N GLY A 859 -26.67 5.73 14.97
CA GLY A 859 -26.09 6.25 16.22
C GLY A 859 -25.60 5.15 17.16
N GLY A 860 -24.64 5.46 18.04
CA GLY A 860 -24.04 4.48 18.95
C GLY A 860 -23.30 3.39 18.16
N THR A 861 -23.77 2.15 18.21
CA THR A 861 -23.23 1.02 17.42
C THR A 861 -24.04 0.75 16.15
N THR A 862 -25.05 1.56 15.84
CA THR A 862 -26.00 1.30 14.75
C THR A 862 -25.71 2.15 13.52
N PHE A 863 -25.45 1.50 12.39
CA PHE A 863 -25.32 2.13 11.06
C PHE A 863 -26.58 1.82 10.24
N ALA A 864 -27.64 2.59 10.44
CA ALA A 864 -28.91 2.36 9.75
C ALA A 864 -28.80 2.73 8.25
N PRO A 865 -29.08 1.81 7.31
CA PRO A 865 -28.99 2.12 5.89
C PRO A 865 -30.07 3.11 5.46
N ILE A 866 -29.78 3.94 4.44
CA ILE A 866 -30.81 4.72 3.76
C ILE A 866 -31.82 3.78 3.08
N ALA A 867 -33.08 4.21 2.96
CA ALA A 867 -34.13 3.36 2.37
C ALA A 867 -34.66 3.94 1.05
N ASP A 868 -34.81 3.06 0.07
CA ASP A 868 -35.41 3.37 -1.23
C ASP A 868 -36.93 3.58 -1.08
N ASN A 869 -37.43 4.71 -1.59
CA ASN A 869 -38.85 5.01 -1.67
C ASN A 869 -39.42 4.85 -3.10
N GLY A 870 -38.57 4.47 -4.07
CA GLY A 870 -38.90 4.34 -5.48
C GLY A 870 -38.43 5.54 -6.33
N ALA A 871 -38.19 5.28 -7.61
CA ALA A 871 -37.69 6.28 -8.56
C ALA A 871 -38.55 7.57 -8.59
N GLY A 872 -37.89 8.72 -8.59
CA GLY A 872 -38.49 10.06 -8.52
C GLY A 872 -38.98 10.47 -7.14
N LEU A 873 -38.89 9.60 -6.14
CA LEU A 873 -39.20 9.89 -4.74
C LEU A 873 -37.91 10.03 -3.95
N MET A 874 -37.88 11.00 -3.04
CA MET A 874 -36.72 11.21 -2.17
C MET A 874 -36.48 9.98 -1.30
N PRO A 875 -35.24 9.47 -1.22
CA PRO A 875 -34.89 8.39 -0.30
C PRO A 875 -35.12 8.77 1.15
N LYS A 876 -35.37 7.78 2.00
CA LYS A 876 -35.42 7.99 3.44
C LYS A 876 -34.00 8.05 4.00
N MET A 877 -33.54 9.25 4.35
CA MET A 877 -32.19 9.52 4.81
C MET A 877 -32.14 10.65 5.85
N GLN A 878 -31.04 10.74 6.58
CA GLN A 878 -30.80 11.68 7.66
C GLN A 878 -29.32 12.08 7.70
N TRP A 879 -29.08 13.38 7.87
CA TRP A 879 -27.75 13.96 8.05
C TRP A 879 -27.34 13.89 9.52
N TYR A 880 -26.09 13.47 9.78
CA TYR A 880 -25.55 13.34 11.15
C TYR A 880 -24.40 14.31 11.44
N SER A 881 -24.04 15.13 10.46
CA SER A 881 -23.07 16.21 10.53
C SER A 881 -23.48 17.35 9.59
N GLY A 882 -22.91 18.54 9.77
CA GLY A 882 -22.83 19.60 8.75
C GLY A 882 -21.37 19.85 8.33
N ASP A 883 -20.50 18.92 8.69
CA ASP A 883 -19.06 18.92 8.51
C ASP A 883 -18.64 17.56 7.92
N HIS A 884 -17.37 17.41 7.57
CA HIS A 884 -16.84 16.21 6.95
C HIS A 884 -16.86 14.99 7.90
N SER A 885 -16.67 13.79 7.34
CA SER A 885 -16.39 12.59 8.10
C SER A 885 -15.26 11.78 7.49
N ASN A 886 -14.61 10.93 8.29
CA ASN A 886 -13.61 9.97 7.86
C ASN A 886 -14.25 8.71 7.24
N SER A 887 -15.52 8.75 6.83
CA SER A 887 -16.16 7.59 6.22
C SER A 887 -15.41 7.20 4.95
N LEU A 888 -15.24 5.89 4.71
CA LEU A 888 -14.70 5.43 3.43
C LEU A 888 -15.57 5.94 2.29
N ILE A 889 -14.92 6.43 1.26
CA ILE A 889 -15.55 6.89 0.03
C ILE A 889 -15.38 5.84 -1.08
N PRO A 890 -16.27 5.77 -2.08
CA PRO A 890 -16.13 4.80 -3.14
C PRO A 890 -14.98 5.18 -4.10
N PHE A 891 -14.25 4.17 -4.58
CA PHE A 891 -13.18 4.29 -5.57
C PHE A 891 -13.43 3.34 -6.74
N TYR A 892 -13.60 3.90 -7.93
CA TYR A 892 -13.84 3.15 -9.17
C TYR A 892 -12.78 3.48 -10.21
N ALA A 893 -12.23 2.47 -10.89
CA ALA A 893 -11.31 2.69 -12.00
C ALA A 893 -11.53 1.71 -13.16
N LYS A 894 -11.32 2.20 -14.39
CA LYS A 894 -11.38 1.38 -15.60
C LYS A 894 -10.37 1.86 -16.62
N GLY A 895 -9.78 0.91 -17.35
CA GLY A 895 -8.90 1.18 -18.48
C GLY A 895 -7.43 0.88 -18.19
N ALA A 896 -6.56 1.35 -19.06
CA ALA A 896 -5.13 1.02 -19.03
C ALA A 896 -4.48 1.38 -17.69
N GLY A 897 -3.93 0.39 -16.99
CA GLY A 897 -3.20 0.60 -15.75
C GLY A 897 -4.10 0.65 -14.51
N SER A 898 -5.43 0.61 -14.67
CA SER A 898 -6.35 0.60 -13.53
C SER A 898 -6.18 -0.66 -12.66
N GLU A 899 -5.77 -1.78 -13.25
CA GLU A 899 -5.45 -3.02 -12.56
C GLU A 899 -4.36 -2.87 -11.48
N LEU A 900 -3.51 -1.84 -11.58
CA LEU A 900 -2.48 -1.57 -10.57
C LEU A 900 -3.08 -1.29 -9.19
N TYR A 901 -4.31 -0.77 -9.12
CA TYR A 901 -5.00 -0.53 -7.85
C TYR A 901 -5.34 -1.82 -7.09
N HIS A 902 -5.29 -3.00 -7.72
CA HIS A 902 -5.37 -4.26 -6.98
C HIS A 902 -4.19 -4.47 -6.04
N LEU A 903 -3.02 -3.87 -6.33
CA LEU A 903 -1.84 -3.95 -5.48
C LEU A 903 -1.93 -2.99 -4.29
N PHE A 904 -2.48 -1.80 -4.53
CA PHE A 904 -2.61 -0.76 -3.51
C PHE A 904 -3.80 -0.96 -2.56
N ALA A 905 -4.86 -1.68 -2.96
CA ALA A 905 -6.02 -1.91 -2.08
C ALA A 905 -5.75 -2.98 -1.01
N ASP A 906 -4.68 -2.87 -0.25
CA ASP A 906 -4.20 -3.89 0.70
C ASP A 906 -4.95 -3.90 2.05
N GLU A 907 -5.55 -2.78 2.46
CA GLU A 907 -6.39 -2.69 3.64
C GLU A 907 -7.80 -3.28 3.40
N VAL A 908 -8.45 -3.79 4.47
CA VAL A 908 -9.80 -4.40 4.39
C VAL A 908 -10.71 -3.86 5.47
N ASP A 909 -11.85 -3.33 5.06
CA ASP A 909 -12.98 -3.02 5.91
C ASP A 909 -14.01 -4.16 5.91
N PRO A 910 -14.51 -4.61 7.08
CA PRO A 910 -15.46 -5.74 7.14
C PRO A 910 -16.79 -5.50 6.42
N VAL A 911 -17.16 -4.26 6.09
CA VAL A 911 -18.41 -3.92 5.40
C VAL A 911 -18.18 -3.43 3.98
N LYS A 912 -17.10 -2.65 3.75
CA LYS A 912 -16.79 -2.03 2.45
C LYS A 912 -15.78 -2.81 1.61
N GLY A 913 -15.15 -3.85 2.18
CA GLY A 913 -14.17 -4.68 1.49
C GLY A 913 -12.80 -4.01 1.40
N ARG A 914 -12.04 -4.35 0.35
CA ARG A 914 -10.70 -3.79 0.13
C ARG A 914 -10.76 -2.28 -0.10
N PHE A 915 -9.81 -1.54 0.46
CA PHE A 915 -9.71 -0.10 0.24
C PHE A 915 -8.27 0.36 0.04
N VAL A 916 -8.13 1.44 -0.74
CA VAL A 916 -6.87 2.15 -0.97
C VAL A 916 -6.75 3.35 -0.03
N ASN A 917 -5.54 3.81 0.24
CA ASN A 917 -5.29 5.13 0.77
C ASN A 917 -5.30 6.18 -0.35
N ASN A 918 -5.84 7.38 -0.11
CA ASN A 918 -5.87 8.40 -1.16
C ASN A 918 -4.50 8.85 -1.67
N THR A 919 -3.39 8.60 -0.94
CA THR A 919 -2.02 8.79 -1.47
C THR A 919 -1.64 7.82 -2.58
N GLU A 920 -2.20 6.61 -2.57
CA GLU A 920 -1.85 5.57 -3.55
C GLU A 920 -2.36 5.90 -4.95
N THR A 921 -3.36 6.78 -5.05
CA THR A 921 -3.89 7.26 -6.33
C THR A 921 -2.81 7.99 -7.15
N ALA A 922 -2.11 8.96 -6.55
CA ALA A 922 -0.97 9.61 -7.19
C ALA A 922 0.19 8.64 -7.44
N GLN A 923 0.51 7.78 -6.47
CA GLN A 923 1.63 6.84 -6.58
C GLN A 923 1.44 5.88 -7.75
N ALA A 924 0.22 5.34 -7.92
CA ALA A 924 -0.16 4.51 -9.05
C ALA A 924 0.02 5.26 -10.38
N MET A 925 -0.49 6.49 -10.48
CA MET A 925 -0.35 7.30 -11.69
C MET A 925 1.11 7.66 -12.01
N PHE A 926 1.92 7.94 -10.99
CA PHE A 926 3.35 8.20 -11.15
C PHE A 926 4.08 6.97 -11.69
N LEU A 927 3.78 5.79 -11.13
CA LEU A 927 4.37 4.54 -11.58
C LEU A 927 4.02 4.26 -13.05
N LEU A 928 2.75 4.44 -13.41
CA LEU A 928 2.27 4.24 -14.77
C LEU A 928 2.93 5.17 -15.78
N TRP A 929 3.26 6.40 -15.40
CA TRP A 929 3.84 7.36 -16.32
C TRP A 929 5.36 7.46 -16.31
N ASP A 930 6.10 6.94 -15.33
CA ASP A 930 7.57 7.04 -15.34
C ASP A 930 8.21 6.21 -16.49
N ASP A 931 9.12 6.85 -17.25
CA ASP A 931 9.77 6.28 -18.45
C ASP A 931 10.78 5.18 -18.09
N SER A 932 11.06 5.01 -16.79
CA SER A 932 11.79 3.88 -16.24
C SER A 932 11.03 2.56 -16.37
N TYR A 933 9.71 2.59 -16.56
CA TYR A 933 8.79 1.45 -16.33
C TYR A 933 8.02 0.97 -17.56
N THR A 934 8.37 1.44 -18.77
CA THR A 934 7.60 1.15 -19.99
C THR A 934 7.63 -0.31 -20.51
N THR A 935 8.07 -1.27 -19.71
CA THR A 935 7.86 -2.71 -19.92
C THR A 935 7.32 -3.34 -18.65
N LEU A 936 6.02 -3.21 -18.38
CA LEU A 936 5.37 -3.83 -17.23
C LEU A 936 5.19 -5.35 -17.44
N GLY A 937 6.30 -6.09 -17.49
CA GLY A 937 6.35 -7.40 -16.82
C GLY A 937 6.51 -7.17 -15.32
N VAL A 938 6.44 -8.22 -14.51
CA VAL A 938 6.56 -8.24 -13.03
C VAL A 938 7.87 -7.60 -12.47
N ASP A 939 8.69 -7.01 -13.33
CA ASP A 939 10.06 -6.63 -13.03
C ASP A 939 10.25 -5.19 -12.51
N ASP A 940 9.28 -4.27 -12.60
CA ASP A 940 9.56 -2.86 -12.24
C ASP A 940 8.45 -2.13 -11.44
N ILE A 941 8.37 -2.42 -10.12
CA ILE A 941 7.72 -1.55 -9.13
C ILE A 941 8.81 -0.87 -8.27
N PRO A 942 8.99 0.46 -8.35
CA PRO A 942 9.77 1.16 -7.32
C PRO A 942 9.03 2.29 -6.60
N GLY A 943 9.11 2.23 -5.28
CA GLY A 943 8.98 3.37 -4.40
C GLY A 943 10.26 4.22 -4.36
N GLY A 944 10.07 5.53 -4.23
CA GLY A 944 10.93 6.42 -3.42
C GLY A 944 12.44 6.39 -3.67
N GLY A 945 12.89 6.70 -4.88
CA GLY A 945 14.29 7.06 -5.15
C GLY A 945 14.39 8.43 -5.81
N GLN A 946 14.66 9.49 -5.03
CA GLN A 946 14.95 10.82 -5.59
C GLN A 946 16.16 10.75 -6.54
N LYS A 947 15.90 10.82 -7.85
CA LYS A 947 16.80 11.50 -8.78
C LYS A 947 16.56 13.02 -8.61
N PRO A 948 17.58 13.89 -8.52
CA PRO A 948 17.34 15.28 -8.13
C PRO A 948 16.59 16.03 -9.24
N THR A 949 15.37 16.48 -8.95
CA THR A 949 14.48 17.25 -9.85
C THR A 949 14.61 18.77 -9.68
N GLY A 950 15.56 19.26 -8.86
CA GLY A 950 15.64 20.68 -8.47
C GLY A 950 17.06 21.24 -8.25
N PHE A 951 17.18 22.57 -8.27
CA PHE A 951 18.37 23.28 -7.75
C PHE A 951 18.37 23.08 -6.24
N ASN A 952 19.39 22.40 -5.73
CA ASN A 952 19.44 22.03 -4.32
C ASN A 952 20.82 22.35 -3.74
N LEU A 953 20.86 22.85 -2.50
CA LEU A 953 22.07 23.05 -1.72
C LEU A 953 21.93 22.19 -0.45
N ASP A 954 22.68 21.10 -0.39
CA ASP A 954 22.62 20.17 0.72
C ASP A 954 23.23 20.76 1.98
N GLN A 955 22.81 20.21 3.12
CA GLN A 955 23.47 20.47 4.39
C GLN A 955 24.92 19.94 4.34
N ASN A 956 25.89 20.78 4.66
CA ASN A 956 27.31 20.41 4.63
C ASN A 956 27.57 19.26 5.61
N TYR A 957 28.43 18.31 5.24
CA TYR A 957 28.79 17.18 6.09
C TYR A 957 30.31 16.99 6.18
N PRO A 958 30.88 16.83 7.38
CA PRO A 958 30.22 16.91 8.69
C PRO A 958 29.67 18.32 9.00
N ASN A 959 28.68 18.43 9.91
CA ASN A 959 28.23 19.68 10.53
C ASN A 959 27.65 19.38 11.93
N PRO A 960 28.27 19.79 13.04
CA PRO A 960 29.47 20.62 13.12
C PRO A 960 30.71 19.97 12.49
N PHE A 961 31.69 20.77 12.06
CA PHE A 961 32.92 20.27 11.41
C PHE A 961 34.19 20.89 11.98
N ASN A 962 35.33 20.21 11.78
CA ASN A 962 36.65 20.68 12.19
C ASN A 962 37.77 20.16 11.27
N PRO A 963 38.58 21.02 10.64
CA PRO A 963 38.20 22.32 10.11
C PRO A 963 37.59 22.18 8.71
N SER A 964 37.36 20.97 8.19
CA SER A 964 36.88 20.75 6.81
C SER A 964 35.51 20.09 6.76
N THR A 965 34.71 20.48 5.77
CA THR A 965 33.38 19.94 5.47
C THR A 965 33.20 19.80 3.97
N THR A 966 32.25 18.97 3.55
CA THR A 966 31.86 18.81 2.15
C THR A 966 30.49 19.43 1.94
N ILE A 967 30.37 20.29 0.94
CA ILE A 967 29.14 20.95 0.53
C ILE A 967 28.70 20.34 -0.78
N ASN A 968 27.59 19.61 -0.77
CA ASN A 968 26.97 19.03 -1.96
C ASN A 968 25.86 19.94 -2.46
N PHE A 969 25.69 20.02 -3.77
CA PHE A 969 24.62 20.81 -4.39
C PHE A 969 24.36 20.33 -5.82
N THR A 970 23.17 20.63 -6.35
CA THR A 970 22.77 20.29 -7.71
C THR A 970 22.49 21.55 -8.51
N LEU A 971 23.03 21.62 -9.72
CA LEU A 971 22.70 22.68 -10.69
C LEU A 971 21.76 22.15 -11.76
N LEU A 972 20.66 22.87 -12.00
CA LEU A 972 19.66 22.51 -13.01
C LEU A 972 20.11 22.79 -14.45
N LYS A 973 20.98 23.80 -14.63
CA LYS A 973 21.55 24.19 -15.92
C LYS A 973 23.04 24.42 -15.73
N SER A 974 23.83 24.09 -16.76
CA SER A 974 25.24 24.49 -16.79
C SER A 974 25.32 26.01 -16.75
N GLY A 975 26.13 26.57 -15.86
CA GLY A 975 26.15 28.02 -15.65
C GLY A 975 27.15 28.45 -14.59
N ARG A 976 27.27 29.77 -14.38
CA ARG A 976 28.14 30.33 -13.35
C ARG A 976 27.52 30.09 -11.98
N ALA A 977 28.24 29.37 -11.13
CA ALA A 977 27.85 29.09 -9.76
C ALA A 977 28.86 29.71 -8.76
N VAL A 978 28.34 30.34 -7.72
CA VAL A 978 29.11 31.05 -6.69
C VAL A 978 28.68 30.55 -5.32
N LEU A 979 29.64 30.06 -4.52
CA LEU A 979 29.41 29.60 -3.16
C LEU A 979 30.20 30.48 -2.18
N GLU A 980 29.49 31.15 -1.28
CA GLU A 980 30.05 32.11 -0.34
C GLU A 980 29.66 31.79 1.10
N VAL A 981 30.47 32.20 2.07
CA VAL A 981 30.24 32.00 3.51
C VAL A 981 30.18 33.34 4.23
N TYR A 982 29.24 33.48 5.15
CA TYR A 982 28.89 34.66 5.90
C TYR A 982 28.89 34.37 7.41
N ASN A 983 29.29 35.32 8.24
CA ASN A 983 29.12 35.22 9.70
C ASN A 983 27.69 35.58 10.14
N VAL A 984 27.38 35.46 11.43
CA VAL A 984 26.05 35.78 11.99
C VAL A 984 25.64 37.25 11.84
N LEU A 985 26.58 38.15 11.54
CA LEU A 985 26.31 39.57 11.26
C LEU A 985 26.05 39.83 9.76
N GLY A 986 25.99 38.77 8.94
CA GLY A 986 25.81 38.88 7.49
C GLY A 986 27.05 39.34 6.73
N GLN A 987 28.23 39.40 7.36
CA GLN A 987 29.47 39.78 6.70
C GLN A 987 30.06 38.56 5.98
N LYS A 988 30.41 38.71 4.70
CA LYS A 988 31.08 37.64 3.92
C LYS A 988 32.47 37.39 4.49
N VAL A 989 32.74 36.15 4.90
CA VAL A 989 34.01 35.71 5.50
C VAL A 989 34.82 34.79 4.59
N ALA A 990 34.21 34.20 3.56
CA ALA A 990 34.91 33.42 2.53
C ALA A 990 34.11 33.33 1.23
N THR A 991 34.81 33.15 0.11
CA THR A 991 34.23 32.61 -1.14
C THR A 991 34.85 31.23 -1.34
N VAL A 992 34.01 30.20 -1.35
CA VAL A 992 34.40 28.79 -1.46
C VAL A 992 34.75 28.46 -2.91
N PHE A 993 33.92 28.89 -3.87
CA PHE A 993 34.24 28.91 -5.29
C PHE A 993 33.39 29.93 -6.05
N ASP A 994 33.86 30.34 -7.22
CA ASP A 994 33.14 31.11 -8.24
C ASP A 994 33.62 30.61 -9.61
N LYS A 995 32.81 29.79 -10.29
CA LYS A 995 33.19 29.18 -11.59
C LYS A 995 31.98 28.72 -12.39
N MET A 996 32.20 28.46 -13.67
CA MET A 996 31.24 27.72 -14.50
C MET A 996 31.23 26.25 -14.08
N LEU A 997 30.05 25.69 -13.91
CA LEU A 997 29.82 24.29 -13.57
C LEU A 997 28.76 23.72 -14.51
N ASP A 998 28.91 22.44 -14.88
CA ASP A 998 27.92 21.75 -15.70
C ASP A 998 26.62 21.47 -14.93
N LYS A 999 25.51 21.20 -15.62
CA LYS A 999 24.29 20.70 -14.98
C LYS A 999 24.58 19.37 -14.26
N GLY A 1000 23.92 19.13 -13.13
CA GLY A 1000 24.07 17.91 -12.33
C GLY A 1000 24.59 18.17 -10.92
N GLN A 1001 24.92 17.08 -10.22
CA GLN A 1001 25.42 17.13 -8.84
C GLN A 1001 26.89 17.54 -8.79
N HIS A 1002 27.21 18.39 -7.82
CA HIS A 1002 28.55 18.86 -7.51
C HIS A 1002 28.83 18.67 -6.03
N SER A 1003 30.09 18.37 -5.73
CA SER A 1003 30.57 18.23 -4.36
C SER A 1003 31.82 19.09 -4.21
N TYR A 1004 31.82 19.97 -3.21
CA TYR A 1004 32.96 20.83 -2.92
C TYR A 1004 33.41 20.68 -1.47
N ARG A 1005 34.66 20.23 -1.29
CA ARG A 1005 35.28 20.15 0.04
C ARG A 1005 35.88 21.51 0.40
N TRP A 1006 35.42 22.09 1.51
CA TRP A 1006 35.89 23.37 2.01
C TRP A 1006 36.61 23.20 3.35
N ASN A 1007 37.73 23.91 3.52
CA ASN A 1007 38.54 23.91 4.74
C ASN A 1007 38.53 25.31 5.38
N ALA A 1008 37.89 25.42 6.55
CA ALA A 1008 37.69 26.65 7.30
C ALA A 1008 38.73 26.86 8.41
N LYS A 1009 39.96 26.30 8.28
CA LYS A 1009 41.02 26.41 9.32
C LYS A 1009 41.35 27.86 9.70
N SER A 1010 41.09 28.83 8.84
CA SER A 1010 41.30 30.26 9.11
C SER A 1010 40.17 30.96 9.89
N LEU A 1011 38.99 30.33 10.04
CA LEU A 1011 37.83 30.92 10.73
C LEU A 1011 37.77 30.52 12.22
N SER A 1012 37.20 31.34 13.09
CA SER A 1012 36.99 31.00 14.51
C SER A 1012 35.87 29.97 14.70
N SER A 1013 35.87 29.22 15.81
CA SER A 1013 34.70 28.40 16.18
C SER A 1013 33.44 29.26 16.24
N GLY A 1014 32.33 28.78 15.69
CA GLY A 1014 31.09 29.54 15.66
C GLY A 1014 30.13 29.11 14.55
N VAL A 1015 29.01 29.82 14.49
CA VAL A 1015 27.98 29.65 13.46
C VAL A 1015 28.26 30.57 12.28
N TYR A 1016 28.11 30.03 11.08
CA TYR A 1016 28.19 30.75 9.82
C TYR A 1016 27.04 30.29 8.91
N PHE A 1017 26.83 31.02 7.82
CA PHE A 1017 25.88 30.68 6.77
C PHE A 1017 26.61 30.60 5.44
N TYR A 1018 26.29 29.61 4.61
CA TYR A 1018 26.83 29.52 3.25
C TYR A 1018 25.71 29.62 2.23
N LYS A 1019 25.94 30.40 1.17
CA LYS A 1019 24.98 30.71 0.13
C LYS A 1019 25.53 30.29 -1.22
N LEU A 1020 24.77 29.46 -1.94
CA LEU A 1020 25.01 29.13 -3.34
C LEU A 1020 24.13 30.02 -4.22
N VAL A 1021 24.71 30.59 -5.27
CA VAL A 1021 24.01 31.37 -6.31
C VAL A 1021 24.36 30.80 -7.68
N SER A 1022 23.37 30.52 -8.52
CA SER A 1022 23.56 30.16 -9.92
C SER A 1022 22.38 30.66 -10.76
N GLY A 1023 22.62 31.63 -11.66
CA GLY A 1023 21.54 32.31 -12.39
C GLY A 1023 20.55 33.01 -11.45
N ASN A 1024 19.25 32.71 -11.61
CA ASN A 1024 18.18 33.23 -10.75
C ASN A 1024 18.01 32.44 -9.45
N TYR A 1025 18.74 31.33 -9.27
CA TYR A 1025 18.60 30.48 -8.10
C TYR A 1025 19.58 30.87 -7.00
N SER A 1026 19.09 30.98 -5.77
CA SER A 1026 19.95 31.10 -4.60
C SER A 1026 19.42 30.31 -3.41
N ALA A 1027 20.30 29.59 -2.72
CA ALA A 1027 19.97 28.84 -1.52
C ALA A 1027 20.99 29.13 -0.42
N THR A 1028 20.55 29.21 0.83
CA THR A 1028 21.41 29.47 2.00
C THR A 1028 21.21 28.40 3.06
N LYS A 1029 22.29 27.93 3.67
CA LYS A 1029 22.28 26.93 4.75
C LYS A 1029 23.24 27.35 5.87
N LYS A 1030 23.10 26.76 7.04
CA LYS A 1030 23.91 27.05 8.24
C LYS A 1030 25.06 26.05 8.36
N LEU A 1031 26.27 26.50 8.67
CA LEU A 1031 27.41 25.64 9.03
C LEU A 1031 27.96 26.02 10.42
N MET A 1032 28.41 25.04 11.19
CA MET A 1032 28.95 25.19 12.54
C MET A 1032 30.38 24.67 12.58
N LEU A 1033 31.34 25.58 12.76
CA LEU A 1033 32.75 25.25 12.93
C LEU A 1033 33.05 25.07 14.43
N LEU A 1034 33.59 23.92 14.82
CA LEU A 1034 34.03 23.64 16.19
C LEU A 1034 35.53 23.33 16.15
N LYS A 1035 36.38 24.31 16.48
CA LYS A 1035 37.82 24.09 16.64
C LYS A 1035 38.17 23.55 18.01
#